data_AF-A0A2I2ABS4-F1
#
_entry.id   AF-A0A2I2ABS4-F1
#
_cell.length_a   1.000
_cell.length_b   1.000
_cell.length_c   1.000
_cell.angle_alpha   90.00
_cell.angle_beta   90.00
_cell.angle_gamma   90.00
#
_symmetry.space_group_name_H-M   'P 1'
#
loop_
_entity.id
_entity.type
_entity.pdbx_description
1 polymer ?
#
loop_
_entity_poly.entity_id
_entity_poly.type
_entity_poly.pdbx_seq_one_letter_code
_entity_poly.pdbx_strand_id
1 'polypeptide(L)'
;MYKAGKAWVVAPVVFLGLVAGLSTNVKAVAADTVSQAQTTTVTADASSQSQTSTASSEATNSSQAQSTTSVAVSTVATTATSEASVPVSSSQATSTSSQAVSSEAPASQASTTVTSQASASVATASVEAKAKVAPASSEAAKTSETKEDYPTPAAYVEKNEGGHWYLYVGKQKQTGFQKLKDGRVVYYNNAGQMQYGQQNIQSYWYLFDQVNGAMKYGFQRIADQNKTVYYDKQGRMQYGHQTINNANYYFDKWTGAMQTGLVVDNGARYYYAANGKQAYGQQNVGGHWYLFDQANNGKAKTGFTQIKEQNKTVYYNGAGQMLYGQQNIGGHWYNFDKVTGKMSTGFTRIADQNKTVYYNAQGQMQYGFQEINKAKYYFDKWTGAMAKGLQTIANAKYLFGNDGKMQTGQRYLGGYWYNFDQVTGKMSTGFTHLKDQNKTVYYNGAGQMLYGQQNVGGHWYLFDKVTGAMKTGFQYIADQHKTVYYNKDGQMLYGFQKVGGATYYFDPALGTKATGQKNIKGHWYYFNGSGVMATGFTYLPDQKKKVYYNEAGQMLYGFQTIKGKTYYLDPVTGTLATGQKNINNHWYNFSPETGELTLGFTYLPSEKKTVYYNEAGQMLYGSQTIAGNQYYFDLTTGAMKQDELVYNQKAKGLSYYGKDGKQVKGQVTISNQKYDFTNGYLKVAKQQLVTFKNKTYLVSGAQVITGQQQFNNHWYYFNPTTGEMATGLTYLPDQKKTVYYNGAGQMQYGQQNIAKHWYYFNPATGAMATGLTYLPDQKKTVYYNAQGQMQYGQQNIGGHWYLFDSVTGAMKTGFQDIVDQNKTVYYNQAGQMQYGRQNINGHWYYFDTNTGNMQRGWKLAGRDWYYYDAKTGQMQTGNLTINGVNYSLDGNGKQILNYSVDYTYALAAGEGDDATAANNYIILHEVGVDTGAAVNASYFKHNLNRSETYVTFVIGDGGKVYQVGTPGQVSWGAGYNANHNAPVQIELGRTWDSKQFWQDYTTYVRVARDMAGKYGIPLSLDAGGAGTPGIKSHNWVSHNIWGDHVDPYGYLARFGVTKEKLAHDLRYGI
;
A
#
# COMPACT_ATOMS: atom_id res chain seq x y z
N MET A 1 43.30 -55.90 6.96
CA MET A 1 44.78 -55.87 6.96
C MET A 1 45.26 -55.58 5.54
N TYR A 2 46.37 -54.87 5.38
CA TYR A 2 47.20 -54.94 4.17
C TYR A 2 48.68 -54.73 4.58
N LYS A 3 49.63 -55.17 3.76
CA LYS A 3 51.02 -55.40 4.20
C LYS A 3 51.98 -54.30 3.74
N ALA A 4 52.58 -53.60 4.70
CA ALA A 4 53.80 -52.80 4.53
C ALA A 4 54.60 -52.79 5.85
N GLY A 5 55.86 -53.25 5.84
CA GLY A 5 56.70 -53.31 7.05
C GLY A 5 56.58 -54.59 7.88
N LYS A 6 57.39 -54.70 8.95
CA LYS A 6 57.61 -55.92 9.75
C LYS A 6 56.81 -55.96 11.06
N ALA A 7 55.50 -56.22 11.01
CA ALA A 7 54.71 -56.67 12.16
C ALA A 7 53.42 -57.39 11.73
N TRP A 8 52.90 -58.29 12.56
CA TRP A 8 51.59 -58.94 12.42
C TRP A 8 50.85 -58.92 13.77
N VAL A 9 49.54 -58.66 13.77
CA VAL A 9 48.66 -58.73 14.96
C VAL A 9 47.30 -59.29 14.51
N VAL A 10 46.87 -60.42 15.09
CA VAL A 10 45.66 -61.16 14.66
C VAL A 10 44.39 -60.63 15.34
N ALA A 11 43.28 -60.57 14.60
CA ALA A 11 41.93 -60.44 15.13
C ALA A 11 40.92 -61.19 14.23
N PRO A 12 39.98 -61.98 14.77
CA PRO A 12 38.97 -62.72 13.99
C PRO A 12 37.76 -61.85 13.58
N VAL A 13 36.93 -62.38 12.67
CA VAL A 13 35.88 -61.64 11.92
C VAL A 13 34.47 -62.18 12.22
N VAL A 14 33.49 -61.28 12.37
CA VAL A 14 32.06 -61.52 12.06
C VAL A 14 31.47 -60.28 11.35
N PHE A 15 30.43 -60.49 10.54
CA PHE A 15 29.88 -59.62 9.49
C PHE A 15 29.27 -58.27 9.90
N LEU A 16 29.20 -57.35 8.93
CA LEU A 16 28.29 -56.19 8.89
C LEU A 16 26.97 -56.51 8.19
N GLY A 17 25.92 -55.76 8.56
CA GLY A 17 24.81 -55.40 7.68
C GLY A 17 24.66 -53.87 7.62
N LEU A 18 24.90 -53.28 6.44
CA LEU A 18 24.52 -51.90 6.09
C LEU A 18 23.07 -51.91 5.53
N VAL A 19 22.30 -50.81 5.41
CA VAL A 19 22.60 -49.45 4.89
C VAL A 19 21.75 -48.44 5.70
N ALA A 20 22.37 -47.61 6.54
CA ALA A 20 22.82 -46.23 6.26
C ALA A 20 21.69 -45.17 6.13
N GLY A 21 21.44 -44.45 7.24
CA GLY A 21 20.80 -43.14 7.23
C GLY A 21 21.86 -42.03 7.35
N LEU A 22 21.71 -40.94 6.60
CA LEU A 22 22.63 -39.80 6.63
C LEU A 22 22.32 -38.84 7.78
N SER A 23 23.36 -38.30 8.42
CA SER A 23 23.26 -37.24 9.41
C SER A 23 24.30 -36.15 9.15
N THR A 24 23.92 -34.89 9.30
CA THR A 24 24.83 -33.73 9.10
C THR A 24 24.67 -32.69 10.20
N ASN A 25 25.52 -32.81 11.22
CA ASN A 25 26.21 -31.70 11.91
C ASN A 25 25.48 -30.35 12.00
N VAL A 26 24.76 -30.13 13.10
CA VAL A 26 24.55 -28.78 13.67
C VAL A 26 25.38 -28.69 14.96
N LYS A 27 26.16 -27.63 15.11
CA LYS A 27 26.95 -27.38 16.33
C LYS A 27 26.04 -26.86 17.45
N ALA A 28 25.73 -27.69 18.43
CA ALA A 28 25.17 -27.24 19.69
C ALA A 28 26.29 -26.64 20.57
N VAL A 29 26.07 -25.42 21.09
CA VAL A 29 26.94 -24.81 22.10
C VAL A 29 26.45 -25.23 23.48
N ALA A 30 27.32 -25.73 24.35
CA ALA A 30 26.97 -26.07 25.72
C ALA A 30 26.69 -24.80 26.53
N ALA A 31 25.57 -24.77 27.25
CA ALA A 31 25.21 -23.70 28.18
C ALA A 31 25.21 -24.23 29.62
N ASP A 32 26.27 -23.93 30.37
CA ASP A 32 26.39 -24.31 31.79
C ASP A 32 25.29 -23.64 32.62
N THR A 33 24.37 -24.44 33.14
CA THR A 33 23.24 -23.98 33.96
C THR A 33 23.58 -24.14 35.44
N VAL A 34 24.26 -23.15 36.02
CA VAL A 34 24.60 -23.14 37.44
C VAL A 34 23.40 -22.68 38.28
N SER A 35 22.69 -23.63 38.89
CA SER A 35 21.64 -23.36 39.87
C SER A 35 22.24 -22.83 41.18
N GLN A 36 22.08 -21.54 41.45
CA GLN A 36 22.28 -20.98 42.80
C GLN A 36 20.94 -20.81 43.51
N ALA A 37 20.74 -21.51 44.62
CA ALA A 37 19.60 -21.28 45.49
C ALA A 37 19.86 -20.05 46.37
N GLN A 38 19.02 -19.02 46.25
CA GLN A 38 19.02 -17.88 47.17
C GLN A 38 17.95 -18.04 48.25
N THR A 39 18.39 -18.12 49.50
CA THR A 39 17.53 -18.12 50.68
C THR A 39 17.04 -16.70 50.95
N THR A 40 15.74 -16.45 50.98
CA THR A 40 15.19 -15.17 51.46
C THR A 40 13.87 -15.40 52.19
N THR A 41 13.89 -15.24 53.50
CA THR A 41 12.72 -15.15 54.36
C THR A 41 12.16 -13.72 54.33
N VAL A 42 10.85 -13.55 54.10
CA VAL A 42 10.05 -12.48 54.73
C VAL A 42 8.61 -12.99 54.93
N THR A 43 8.06 -12.55 56.05
CA THR A 43 6.71 -12.70 56.62
C THR A 43 5.55 -12.51 55.64
N ALA A 44 4.40 -13.10 55.97
CA ALA A 44 3.09 -12.74 55.40
C ALA A 44 2.31 -11.82 56.36
N ASP A 45 1.52 -10.88 55.83
CA ASP A 45 0.23 -10.48 56.41
C ASP A 45 -0.68 -9.88 55.31
N ALA A 46 -1.93 -9.53 55.64
CA ALA A 46 -3.06 -9.56 54.71
C ALA A 46 -3.71 -8.20 54.32
N SER A 47 -4.49 -8.26 53.22
CA SER A 47 -5.56 -7.32 52.81
C SER A 47 -5.11 -5.93 52.27
N SER A 48 -5.92 -5.16 51.52
CA SER A 48 -7.33 -5.32 51.10
C SER A 48 -7.65 -4.64 49.75
N GLN A 49 -8.77 -5.06 49.13
CA GLN A 49 -9.67 -4.34 48.20
C GLN A 49 -9.14 -3.23 47.23
N SER A 50 -9.22 -3.47 45.91
CA SER A 50 -10.17 -2.78 45.00
C SER A 50 -9.98 -3.12 43.51
N GLN A 51 -11.10 -3.51 42.89
CA GLN A 51 -11.76 -2.96 41.68
C GLN A 51 -11.12 -1.71 41.01
N THR A 52 -11.16 -1.48 39.69
CA THR A 52 -11.86 -2.17 38.56
C THR A 52 -11.29 -1.70 37.21
N SER A 53 -11.43 -2.49 36.13
CA SER A 53 -11.61 -2.07 34.70
C SER A 53 -10.64 -1.05 34.04
N THR A 54 -10.22 -1.15 32.77
CA THR A 54 -10.79 -1.86 31.61
C THR A 54 -9.74 -2.01 30.49
N ALA A 55 -9.96 -2.98 29.59
CA ALA A 55 -9.62 -3.02 28.16
C ALA A 55 -8.34 -2.31 27.63
N SER A 56 -7.47 -3.12 27.00
CA SER A 56 -6.66 -2.70 25.86
C SER A 56 -6.67 -3.83 24.83
N SER A 57 -7.31 -3.59 23.69
CA SER A 57 -7.38 -4.54 22.57
C SER A 57 -6.29 -4.21 21.55
N GLU A 58 -5.35 -5.13 21.31
CA GLU A 58 -4.55 -5.11 20.08
C GLU A 58 -5.20 -5.99 19.01
N ALA A 59 -4.93 -5.66 17.75
CA ALA A 59 -5.69 -6.17 16.62
C ALA A 59 -5.09 -7.44 16.00
N THR A 60 -5.97 -8.22 15.38
CA THR A 60 -5.64 -9.12 14.27
C THR A 60 -5.15 -8.34 13.03
N ASN A 61 -4.59 -8.93 11.98
CA ASN A 61 -3.75 -10.12 11.76
C ASN A 61 -3.49 -10.20 10.24
N SER A 62 -2.40 -10.81 9.78
CA SER A 62 -2.20 -11.27 8.39
C SER A 62 -2.00 -10.15 7.33
N SER A 63 -1.10 -10.29 6.34
CA SER A 63 -1.24 -10.97 5.03
C SER A 63 -1.97 -10.12 3.96
N GLN A 64 -1.82 -10.28 2.64
CA GLN A 64 -1.01 -11.14 1.75
C GLN A 64 -0.65 -10.28 0.48
N ALA A 65 -0.11 -10.69 -0.68
CA ALA A 65 -0.04 -11.96 -1.39
C ALA A 65 1.21 -12.06 -2.32
N GLN A 66 1.36 -13.17 -3.04
CA GLN A 66 2.47 -13.48 -3.96
C GLN A 66 2.06 -13.37 -5.44
N SER A 67 3.03 -13.28 -6.36
CA SER A 67 3.06 -14.18 -7.55
C SER A 67 4.43 -14.21 -8.26
N THR A 68 5.05 -15.39 -8.17
CA THR A 68 5.93 -16.07 -9.15
C THR A 68 6.33 -15.36 -10.46
N THR A 69 7.64 -15.32 -10.74
CA THR A 69 8.27 -16.21 -11.76
C THR A 69 9.79 -16.33 -11.52
N SER A 70 10.48 -17.16 -12.31
CA SER A 70 11.86 -17.63 -12.05
C SER A 70 12.81 -17.40 -13.24
N VAL A 71 14.13 -17.42 -13.00
CA VAL A 71 15.20 -18.14 -13.76
C VAL A 71 16.58 -17.45 -13.65
N ALA A 72 17.62 -18.29 -13.54
CA ALA A 72 19.06 -18.06 -13.79
C ALA A 72 19.90 -17.20 -12.82
N VAL A 73 21.18 -17.62 -12.74
CA VAL A 73 22.29 -16.98 -12.01
C VAL A 73 23.44 -16.80 -13.00
N SER A 74 24.13 -15.66 -12.96
CA SER A 74 25.46 -15.49 -13.54
C SER A 74 26.26 -14.46 -12.73
N THR A 75 27.56 -14.72 -12.54
CA THR A 75 28.44 -14.01 -11.60
C THR A 75 29.68 -13.43 -12.30
N VAL A 76 30.37 -12.48 -11.65
CA VAL A 76 31.70 -11.92 -12.05
C VAL A 76 31.56 -10.96 -13.28
N ALA A 77 32.32 -9.86 -13.46
CA ALA A 77 33.54 -9.38 -12.79
C ALA A 77 33.56 -7.87 -12.44
N THR A 78 34.48 -7.56 -11.52
CA THR A 78 35.03 -6.24 -11.15
C THR A 78 35.85 -5.55 -12.25
N THR A 79 35.80 -4.21 -12.33
CA THR A 79 36.93 -3.23 -12.42
C THR A 79 36.40 -1.82 -12.78
N ALA A 80 37.09 -0.69 -12.56
CA ALA A 80 37.95 -0.24 -11.44
C ALA A 80 38.27 1.27 -11.60
N THR A 81 38.54 1.98 -10.49
CA THR A 81 39.24 3.31 -10.42
C THR A 81 38.56 4.52 -11.13
N SER A 82 38.84 5.79 -10.81
CA SER A 82 39.77 6.42 -9.84
C SER A 82 39.16 7.68 -9.17
N GLU A 83 39.75 8.05 -8.02
CA GLU A 83 40.05 9.41 -7.48
C GLU A 83 39.30 10.65 -8.03
N ALA A 84 38.64 11.55 -7.26
CA ALA A 84 38.88 12.19 -5.95
C ALA A 84 39.47 13.63 -6.02
N SER A 85 39.17 14.43 -4.98
CA SER A 85 39.71 15.76 -4.62
C SER A 85 38.93 17.04 -5.04
N VAL A 86 38.78 17.95 -4.07
CA VAL A 86 38.13 19.27 -4.10
C VAL A 86 39.03 20.25 -3.32
N PRO A 87 39.39 21.43 -3.86
CA PRO A 87 39.04 22.73 -3.23
C PRO A 87 38.67 23.83 -4.28
N VAL A 88 37.70 24.76 -4.11
CA VAL A 88 37.31 25.75 -3.07
C VAL A 88 37.88 27.18 -3.31
N SER A 89 37.00 28.20 -3.26
CA SER A 89 37.22 29.67 -3.34
C SER A 89 37.72 30.26 -4.68
N SER A 90 37.42 31.52 -5.06
CA SER A 90 36.41 32.54 -4.64
C SER A 90 36.38 33.65 -5.74
N SER A 91 35.30 34.38 -6.05
CA SER A 91 34.86 35.60 -5.31
C SER A 91 33.57 36.23 -5.94
N GLN A 92 33.22 37.48 -5.60
CA GLN A 92 31.94 38.20 -5.88
C GLN A 92 32.00 39.06 -7.21
N ALA A 93 31.00 39.81 -7.71
CA ALA A 93 29.80 40.39 -7.09
C ALA A 93 28.63 40.85 -8.05
N THR A 94 27.41 40.84 -7.51
CA THR A 94 26.25 41.78 -7.64
C THR A 94 25.85 42.56 -8.93
N SER A 95 24.58 42.41 -9.36
CA SER A 95 23.54 43.45 -9.66
C SER A 95 22.35 42.80 -10.42
N THR A 96 21.04 42.86 -10.10
CA THR A 96 20.01 43.91 -9.79
C THR A 96 19.21 44.50 -10.98
N SER A 97 18.07 43.82 -11.28
CA SER A 97 16.69 44.35 -11.51
C SER A 97 16.26 45.23 -12.73
N SER A 98 15.12 44.78 -13.31
CA SER A 98 13.87 45.52 -13.68
C SER A 98 13.68 46.35 -14.98
N GLN A 99 12.61 45.96 -15.74
CA GLN A 99 11.64 46.77 -16.55
C GLN A 99 12.10 47.53 -17.83
N ALA A 100 11.24 47.92 -18.81
CA ALA A 100 10.02 47.32 -19.41
C ALA A 100 9.48 48.12 -20.67
N VAL A 101 8.68 47.45 -21.54
CA VAL A 101 7.67 47.97 -22.53
C VAL A 101 8.14 48.64 -23.87
N SER A 102 7.27 48.55 -24.91
CA SER A 102 7.18 49.30 -26.21
C SER A 102 8.05 48.85 -27.41
N SER A 103 7.63 48.93 -28.70
CA SER A 103 6.28 49.10 -29.32
C SER A 103 6.26 48.82 -30.85
N GLU A 104 5.15 48.29 -31.36
CA GLU A 104 4.61 48.35 -32.76
C GLU A 104 5.40 47.74 -33.97
N ALA A 105 4.84 47.89 -35.20
CA ALA A 105 5.10 47.13 -36.46
C ALA A 105 5.03 48.10 -37.70
N PRO A 106 4.77 47.75 -39.00
CA PRO A 106 4.56 46.47 -39.73
C PRO A 106 5.17 46.37 -41.19
N ALA A 107 4.74 45.37 -42.01
CA ALA A 107 4.33 45.47 -43.46
C ALA A 107 4.91 44.47 -44.52
N SER A 108 4.20 44.33 -45.67
CA SER A 108 4.43 43.54 -46.93
C SER A 108 4.32 41.98 -46.82
N GLN A 109 3.63 41.18 -47.67
CA GLN A 109 3.37 41.05 -49.14
C GLN A 109 4.41 40.18 -49.91
N ALA A 110 4.09 39.28 -50.88
CA ALA A 110 2.80 38.71 -51.35
C ALA A 110 2.95 37.44 -52.26
N SER A 111 1.91 36.58 -52.27
CA SER A 111 1.27 35.80 -53.38
C SER A 111 2.03 35.09 -54.55
N THR A 112 1.68 33.81 -54.83
CA THR A 112 1.12 33.27 -56.11
C THR A 112 0.74 31.77 -55.96
N THR A 113 -0.50 31.27 -56.20
CA THR A 113 -1.26 30.94 -57.46
C THR A 113 -0.67 29.72 -58.23
N VAL A 114 -1.39 28.69 -58.75
CA VAL A 114 -2.82 28.43 -59.07
C VAL A 114 -3.37 27.18 -58.28
N THR A 115 -4.18 26.15 -58.66
CA THR A 115 -4.96 25.57 -59.83
C THR A 115 -6.01 24.56 -59.22
N SER A 116 -6.96 23.81 -59.84
CA SER A 116 -7.55 23.60 -61.20
C SER A 116 -8.82 22.68 -61.13
N GLN A 117 -9.89 22.96 -61.93
CA GLN A 117 -10.92 22.03 -62.50
C GLN A 117 -11.79 21.10 -61.59
N ALA A 118 -13.04 20.68 -61.90
CA ALA A 118 -14.12 21.04 -62.87
C ALA A 118 -15.48 20.44 -62.30
N SER A 119 -16.72 20.60 -62.81
CA SER A 119 -17.25 20.47 -64.19
C SER A 119 -18.76 20.86 -64.32
N ALA A 120 -19.18 21.28 -65.54
CA ALA A 120 -20.55 21.25 -66.14
C ALA A 120 -21.72 22.00 -65.41
N SER A 121 -22.82 22.46 -66.04
CA SER A 121 -23.42 22.30 -67.39
C SER A 121 -24.43 23.49 -67.64
N VAL A 122 -25.06 23.81 -68.79
CA VAL A 122 -25.09 23.27 -70.18
C VAL A 122 -25.54 24.38 -71.20
N ALA A 123 -26.05 24.00 -72.38
CA ALA A 123 -26.55 24.77 -73.54
C ALA A 123 -27.72 25.76 -73.28
N THR A 124 -28.01 26.76 -74.12
CA THR A 124 -28.40 26.68 -75.56
C THR A 124 -27.94 27.89 -76.41
N ALA A 125 -28.16 27.85 -77.74
CA ALA A 125 -27.56 28.78 -78.72
C ALA A 125 -28.54 29.20 -79.85
N SER A 126 -28.28 30.37 -80.48
CA SER A 126 -28.89 30.76 -81.77
C SER A 126 -28.11 31.88 -82.50
N VAL A 127 -27.38 31.48 -83.55
CA VAL A 127 -27.28 32.05 -84.92
C VAL A 127 -27.46 33.58 -85.16
N GLU A 128 -26.46 34.16 -85.85
CA GLU A 128 -26.42 35.36 -86.73
C GLU A 128 -27.34 36.58 -86.55
N ALA A 129 -26.71 37.76 -86.57
CA ALA A 129 -27.21 38.90 -87.37
C ALA A 129 -26.03 39.72 -87.94
N LYS A 130 -26.14 40.16 -89.20
CA LYS A 130 -25.12 40.97 -89.89
C LYS A 130 -25.09 42.40 -89.34
N ALA A 131 -23.92 43.05 -89.44
CA ALA A 131 -23.79 44.47 -89.12
C ALA A 131 -24.76 45.32 -89.95
N LYS A 132 -25.60 46.10 -89.27
CA LYS A 132 -26.34 47.24 -89.83
C LYS A 132 -25.78 48.51 -89.20
N VAL A 133 -25.35 49.44 -90.03
CA VAL A 133 -24.85 50.76 -89.60
C VAL A 133 -25.97 51.49 -88.87
N ALA A 134 -25.67 52.05 -87.70
CA ALA A 134 -26.61 52.89 -86.99
C ALA A 134 -26.88 54.19 -87.77
N PRO A 135 -28.14 54.65 -87.91
CA PRO A 135 -28.38 56.05 -88.25
C PRO A 135 -27.75 56.92 -87.17
N ALA A 136 -27.16 58.05 -87.57
CA ALA A 136 -26.33 58.86 -86.68
C ALA A 136 -27.09 59.29 -85.41
N SER A 137 -26.42 59.19 -84.26
CA SER A 137 -26.94 59.72 -83.00
C SER A 137 -27.09 61.24 -83.13
N SER A 138 -28.33 61.73 -83.04
CA SER A 138 -28.54 63.15 -82.74
C SER A 138 -28.04 63.42 -81.32
N GLU A 139 -26.87 64.05 -81.21
CA GLU A 139 -26.42 64.64 -79.95
C GLU A 139 -27.46 65.64 -79.42
N ALA A 140 -27.36 65.96 -78.12
CA ALA A 140 -28.32 66.82 -77.42
C ALA A 140 -28.17 68.32 -77.81
N ALA A 141 -28.46 68.65 -79.06
CA ALA A 141 -28.43 69.99 -79.62
C ALA A 141 -29.55 70.87 -79.00
N LYS A 142 -29.23 71.53 -77.88
CA LYS A 142 -30.00 72.66 -77.36
C LYS A 142 -29.88 73.87 -78.29
N THR A 143 -30.64 73.91 -79.37
CA THR A 143 -30.74 75.08 -80.26
C THR A 143 -32.18 75.33 -80.68
N SER A 144 -32.70 76.51 -80.30
CA SER A 144 -33.86 77.22 -80.87
C SER A 144 -34.99 76.40 -81.51
N GLU A 145 -36.18 76.42 -80.88
CA GLU A 145 -37.46 76.05 -81.52
C GLU A 145 -37.83 77.03 -82.64
N THR A 146 -37.12 76.97 -83.77
CA THR A 146 -37.66 77.47 -85.03
C THR A 146 -38.72 76.49 -85.51
N LYS A 147 -39.95 76.99 -85.62
CA LYS A 147 -41.06 76.27 -86.23
C LYS A 147 -40.77 76.19 -87.73
N GLU A 148 -40.65 74.99 -88.28
CA GLU A 148 -40.71 74.81 -89.74
C GLU A 148 -42.10 75.25 -90.20
N ASP A 149 -42.22 76.48 -90.70
CA ASP A 149 -43.48 76.93 -91.27
C ASP A 149 -43.57 76.41 -92.70
N TYR A 150 -44.03 75.16 -92.80
CA TYR A 150 -44.18 74.45 -94.06
C TYR A 150 -44.95 75.32 -95.07
N PRO A 151 -44.50 75.36 -96.35
CA PRO A 151 -45.06 76.25 -97.35
C PRO A 151 -46.58 76.07 -97.41
N THR A 152 -47.28 77.21 -97.32
CA THR A 152 -48.74 77.28 -97.26
C THR A 152 -49.22 78.02 -98.51
N PRO A 153 -49.54 77.33 -99.63
CA PRO A 153 -49.83 78.03 -100.88
C PRO A 153 -51.14 78.84 -100.80
N ALA A 154 -51.08 80.13 -101.15
CA ALA A 154 -52.21 81.05 -101.03
C ALA A 154 -53.44 80.60 -101.86
N ALA A 155 -53.23 79.90 -102.97
CA ALA A 155 -54.24 79.18 -103.72
C ALA A 155 -53.67 77.87 -104.27
N TYR A 156 -54.42 76.78 -104.14
CA TYR A 156 -54.09 75.45 -104.66
C TYR A 156 -55.39 74.66 -104.91
N VAL A 157 -55.26 73.52 -105.59
CA VAL A 157 -56.30 72.49 -105.67
C VAL A 157 -55.69 71.13 -105.30
N GLU A 158 -56.27 70.44 -104.31
CA GLU A 158 -56.02 69.02 -104.08
C GLU A 158 -56.84 68.21 -105.10
N LYS A 159 -56.19 67.29 -105.82
CA LYS A 159 -56.85 66.44 -106.83
C LYS A 159 -56.40 64.99 -106.71
N ASN A 160 -57.34 64.05 -106.70
CA ASN A 160 -57.02 62.64 -106.84
C ASN A 160 -56.87 62.26 -108.33
N GLU A 161 -55.77 61.59 -108.69
CA GLU A 161 -55.52 61.07 -110.02
C GLU A 161 -54.93 59.65 -109.89
N GLY A 162 -55.64 58.64 -110.41
CA GLY A 162 -55.17 57.24 -110.33
C GLY A 162 -55.04 56.70 -108.90
N GLY A 163 -55.88 57.16 -107.96
CA GLY A 163 -55.86 56.75 -106.56
C GLY A 163 -54.96 57.61 -105.66
N HIS A 164 -53.97 58.32 -106.23
CA HIS A 164 -53.07 59.19 -105.49
C HIS A 164 -53.58 60.64 -105.47
N TRP A 165 -53.44 61.33 -104.34
CA TRP A 165 -53.72 62.76 -104.23
C TRP A 165 -52.49 63.59 -104.59
N TYR A 166 -52.70 64.71 -105.30
CA TYR A 166 -51.67 65.66 -105.72
C TYR A 166 -52.09 67.08 -105.35
N LEU A 167 -51.13 67.92 -104.95
CA LEU A 167 -51.33 69.36 -104.74
C LEU A 167 -50.92 70.13 -105.99
N TYR A 168 -51.87 70.79 -106.65
CA TYR A 168 -51.61 71.66 -107.79
C TYR A 168 -51.60 73.13 -107.35
N VAL A 169 -50.50 73.83 -107.64
CA VAL A 169 -50.41 75.29 -107.59
C VAL A 169 -50.28 75.79 -109.03
N GLY A 170 -51.34 76.44 -109.53
CA GLY A 170 -51.49 76.66 -110.97
C GLY A 170 -51.52 75.33 -111.73
N LYS A 171 -50.54 75.12 -112.62
CA LYS A 171 -50.36 73.86 -113.37
C LYS A 171 -49.28 72.94 -112.80
N GLN A 172 -48.58 73.32 -111.72
CA GLN A 172 -47.43 72.59 -111.20
C GLN A 172 -47.78 71.73 -109.98
N LYS A 173 -47.41 70.43 -110.03
CA LYS A 173 -47.49 69.51 -108.89
C LYS A 173 -46.46 69.90 -107.85
N GLN A 174 -46.88 70.07 -106.60
CA GLN A 174 -45.98 70.38 -105.49
C GLN A 174 -45.40 69.10 -104.87
N THR A 175 -44.19 69.21 -104.36
CA THR A 175 -43.45 68.14 -103.66
C THR A 175 -43.02 68.63 -102.27
N GLY A 176 -42.54 67.72 -101.42
CA GLY A 176 -42.11 68.03 -100.07
C GLY A 176 -43.27 68.20 -99.08
N PHE A 177 -42.96 68.71 -97.89
CA PHE A 177 -43.97 69.08 -96.90
C PHE A 177 -44.74 70.32 -97.37
N GLN A 178 -46.06 70.27 -97.26
CA GLN A 178 -46.99 71.34 -97.63
C GLN A 178 -48.02 71.50 -96.52
N LYS A 179 -48.40 72.74 -96.21
CA LYS A 179 -49.39 73.07 -95.20
C LYS A 179 -50.65 73.61 -95.86
N LEU A 180 -51.77 72.98 -95.55
CA LEU A 180 -53.05 73.19 -96.18
C LEU A 180 -53.90 74.18 -95.38
N LYS A 181 -54.97 74.67 -96.01
CA LYS A 181 -55.82 75.77 -95.48
C LYS A 181 -56.69 75.30 -94.31
N ASP A 182 -56.94 74.01 -94.22
CA ASP A 182 -57.60 73.33 -93.10
C ASP A 182 -56.65 73.04 -91.92
N GLY A 183 -55.38 73.43 -92.04
CA GLY A 183 -54.34 73.21 -91.02
C GLY A 183 -53.63 71.86 -91.09
N ARG A 184 -53.99 70.95 -92.02
CA ARG A 184 -53.20 69.73 -92.26
C ARG A 184 -51.80 70.11 -92.75
N VAL A 185 -50.77 69.57 -92.13
CA VAL A 185 -49.46 69.41 -92.77
C VAL A 185 -49.46 68.04 -93.43
N VAL A 186 -49.09 67.97 -94.70
CA VAL A 186 -49.03 66.74 -95.49
C VAL A 186 -47.70 66.68 -96.23
N TYR A 187 -47.26 65.49 -96.67
CA TYR A 187 -46.06 65.34 -97.47
C TYR A 187 -46.36 64.76 -98.85
N TYR A 188 -45.88 65.43 -99.89
CA TYR A 188 -45.92 64.97 -101.27
C TYR A 188 -44.53 64.45 -101.67
N ASN A 189 -44.45 63.22 -102.20
CA ASN A 189 -43.18 62.64 -102.65
C ASN A 189 -42.62 63.38 -103.89
N ASN A 190 -41.45 62.96 -104.40
CA ASN A 190 -40.82 63.58 -105.57
C ASN A 190 -41.63 63.46 -106.88
N ALA A 191 -42.67 62.62 -106.93
CA ALA A 191 -43.64 62.54 -108.04
C ALA A 191 -44.91 63.39 -107.79
N GLY A 192 -44.95 64.14 -106.69
CA GLY A 192 -46.06 64.99 -106.26
C GLY A 192 -47.23 64.25 -105.60
N GLN A 193 -47.05 62.99 -105.17
CA GLN A 193 -48.11 62.16 -104.58
C GLN A 193 -48.14 62.28 -103.06
N MET A 194 -49.32 62.52 -102.47
CA MET A 194 -49.49 62.58 -101.02
C MET A 194 -49.15 61.22 -100.39
N GLN A 195 -48.37 61.25 -99.31
CA GLN A 195 -47.96 60.06 -98.59
C GLN A 195 -48.80 59.82 -97.33
N TYR A 196 -48.89 58.54 -96.94
CA TYR A 196 -49.78 58.02 -95.92
C TYR A 196 -49.02 57.02 -95.04
N GLY A 197 -49.43 56.83 -93.79
CA GLY A 197 -48.77 55.91 -92.86
C GLY A 197 -47.37 56.39 -92.42
N GLN A 198 -46.52 55.46 -91.97
CA GLN A 198 -45.15 55.77 -91.59
C GLN A 198 -44.27 55.97 -92.84
N GLN A 199 -43.48 57.04 -92.87
CA GLN A 199 -42.61 57.40 -94.00
C GLN A 199 -41.24 57.84 -93.49
N ASN A 200 -40.15 57.38 -94.10
CA ASN A 200 -38.82 57.92 -93.85
C ASN A 200 -38.50 59.03 -94.85
N ILE A 201 -38.29 60.24 -94.36
CA ILE A 201 -38.05 61.45 -95.15
C ILE A 201 -36.81 62.12 -94.55
N GLN A 202 -35.77 62.32 -95.35
CA GLN A 202 -34.52 62.97 -94.92
C GLN A 202 -33.94 62.35 -93.62
N SER A 203 -33.92 61.01 -93.55
CA SER A 203 -33.50 60.17 -92.41
C SER A 203 -34.43 60.16 -91.20
N TYR A 204 -35.39 61.08 -91.06
CA TYR A 204 -36.38 61.06 -89.99
C TYR A 204 -37.62 60.26 -90.38
N TRP A 205 -38.23 59.57 -89.41
CA TRP A 205 -39.51 58.90 -89.61
C TRP A 205 -40.65 59.83 -89.20
N TYR A 206 -41.64 59.98 -90.08
CA TYR A 206 -42.87 60.74 -89.87
C TYR A 206 -44.07 59.79 -89.96
N LEU A 207 -45.22 60.20 -89.42
CA LEU A 207 -46.50 59.49 -89.59
C LEU A 207 -47.55 60.43 -90.18
N PHE A 208 -48.16 60.01 -91.28
CA PHE A 208 -49.29 60.68 -91.90
C PHE A 208 -50.56 59.85 -91.73
N ASP A 209 -51.68 60.52 -91.45
CA ASP A 209 -53.00 59.92 -91.35
C ASP A 209 -53.35 59.09 -92.59
N GLN A 210 -53.82 57.86 -92.42
CA GLN A 210 -54.08 56.93 -93.53
C GLN A 210 -55.29 57.32 -94.41
N VAL A 211 -56.14 58.25 -93.98
CA VAL A 211 -57.32 58.72 -94.72
C VAL A 211 -57.06 60.08 -95.38
N ASN A 212 -56.53 61.05 -94.64
CA ASN A 212 -56.40 62.45 -95.10
C ASN A 212 -54.97 62.98 -95.24
N GLY A 213 -53.95 62.13 -95.03
CA GLY A 213 -52.53 62.47 -95.19
C GLY A 213 -51.97 63.44 -94.11
N ALA A 214 -52.76 63.81 -93.09
CA ALA A 214 -52.34 64.76 -92.08
C ALA A 214 -51.24 64.20 -91.16
N MET A 215 -50.13 64.93 -91.04
CA MET A 215 -49.02 64.58 -90.17
C MET A 215 -49.46 64.51 -88.71
N LYS A 216 -49.05 63.43 -88.03
CA LYS A 216 -49.34 63.15 -86.62
C LYS A 216 -48.18 63.60 -85.74
N TYR A 217 -48.54 64.05 -84.55
CA TYR A 217 -47.62 64.56 -83.52
C TYR A 217 -47.90 63.86 -82.19
N GLY A 218 -46.97 63.93 -81.24
CA GLY A 218 -47.13 63.37 -79.90
C GLY A 218 -47.10 61.83 -79.88
N PHE A 219 -47.68 61.25 -78.82
CA PHE A 219 -47.78 59.80 -78.67
C PHE A 219 -48.77 59.21 -79.67
N GLN A 220 -48.33 58.21 -80.44
CA GLN A 220 -49.14 57.55 -81.47
C GLN A 220 -48.97 56.03 -81.35
N ARG A 221 -50.08 55.27 -81.38
CA ARG A 221 -50.06 53.81 -81.39
C ARG A 221 -50.10 53.30 -82.82
N ILE A 222 -49.01 52.68 -83.25
CA ILE A 222 -48.85 52.00 -84.53
C ILE A 222 -49.38 50.57 -84.33
N ALA A 223 -50.65 50.35 -84.67
CA ALA A 223 -51.40 49.15 -84.28
C ALA A 223 -50.91 47.88 -84.99
N ASP A 224 -50.58 48.00 -86.29
CA ASP A 224 -49.98 46.99 -87.16
C ASP A 224 -48.64 46.43 -86.62
N GLN A 225 -47.84 47.31 -86.00
CA GLN A 225 -46.56 46.94 -85.37
C GLN A 225 -46.67 46.81 -83.84
N ASN A 226 -47.88 46.87 -83.29
CA ASN A 226 -48.23 46.89 -81.86
C ASN A 226 -47.28 47.73 -80.97
N LYS A 227 -46.83 48.90 -81.45
CA LYS A 227 -45.91 49.78 -80.73
C LYS A 227 -46.51 51.17 -80.51
N THR A 228 -46.27 51.74 -79.34
CA THR A 228 -46.47 53.18 -79.12
C THR A 228 -45.16 53.88 -79.47
N VAL A 229 -45.21 54.97 -80.22
CA VAL A 229 -44.06 55.83 -80.54
C VAL A 229 -44.40 57.27 -80.20
N TYR A 230 -43.41 58.16 -80.18
CA TYR A 230 -43.64 59.61 -80.01
C TYR A 230 -43.03 60.38 -81.17
N TYR A 231 -43.84 61.25 -81.77
CA TYR A 231 -43.40 62.23 -82.76
C TYR A 231 -43.28 63.61 -82.08
N ASP A 232 -42.19 64.33 -82.34
CA ASP A 232 -41.96 65.67 -81.76
C ASP A 232 -42.90 66.75 -82.35
N LYS A 233 -42.71 68.02 -81.98
CA LYS A 233 -43.51 69.16 -82.50
C LYS A 233 -43.34 69.37 -84.01
N GLN A 234 -42.31 68.77 -84.62
CA GLN A 234 -41.99 68.79 -86.05
C GLN A 234 -42.49 67.51 -86.75
N GLY A 235 -43.12 66.57 -86.03
CA GLY A 235 -43.65 65.33 -86.59
C GLY A 235 -42.61 64.21 -86.75
N ARG A 236 -41.41 64.32 -86.16
CA ARG A 236 -40.31 63.35 -86.28
C ARG A 236 -40.31 62.34 -85.14
N MET A 237 -40.22 61.06 -85.45
CA MET A 237 -40.19 59.98 -84.46
C MET A 237 -38.93 60.07 -83.58
N GLN A 238 -39.12 59.97 -82.26
CA GLN A 238 -38.04 60.10 -81.28
C GLN A 238 -37.50 58.73 -80.82
N TYR A 239 -36.25 58.75 -80.36
CA TYR A 239 -35.45 57.58 -79.98
C TYR A 239 -34.69 57.84 -78.67
N GLY A 240 -34.34 56.77 -77.95
CA GLY A 240 -33.58 56.83 -76.70
C GLY A 240 -34.35 57.47 -75.54
N HIS A 241 -33.62 58.01 -74.57
CA HIS A 241 -34.18 58.75 -73.44
C HIS A 241 -34.75 60.10 -73.90
N GLN A 242 -36.01 60.39 -73.55
CA GLN A 242 -36.71 61.61 -73.96
C GLN A 242 -37.53 62.19 -72.81
N THR A 243 -37.46 63.50 -72.58
CA THR A 243 -38.26 64.19 -71.56
C THR A 243 -39.45 64.89 -72.22
N ILE A 244 -40.66 64.42 -71.94
CA ILE A 244 -41.91 64.89 -72.54
C ILE A 244 -42.87 65.28 -71.41
N ASN A 245 -43.31 66.54 -71.39
CA ASN A 245 -44.22 67.08 -70.37
C ASN A 245 -43.78 66.77 -68.92
N ASN A 246 -42.51 67.05 -68.62
CA ASN A 246 -41.84 66.81 -67.34
C ASN A 246 -41.80 65.34 -66.86
N ALA A 247 -42.10 64.37 -67.73
CA ALA A 247 -41.85 62.96 -67.48
C ALA A 247 -40.81 62.41 -68.48
N ASN A 248 -39.92 61.54 -68.01
CA ASN A 248 -38.95 60.88 -68.87
C ASN A 248 -39.56 59.58 -69.44
N TYR A 249 -39.27 59.29 -70.69
CA TYR A 249 -39.64 58.08 -71.42
C TYR A 249 -38.36 57.48 -72.04
N TYR A 250 -38.41 56.22 -72.46
CA TYR A 250 -37.40 55.64 -73.35
C TYR A 250 -38.10 55.04 -74.57
N PHE A 251 -37.64 55.42 -75.76
CA PHE A 251 -38.04 54.82 -77.02
C PHE A 251 -36.88 53.98 -77.52
N ASP A 252 -37.15 52.74 -77.95
CA ASP A 252 -36.11 51.88 -78.49
C ASP A 252 -35.35 52.58 -79.64
N LYS A 253 -34.02 52.50 -79.60
CA LYS A 253 -33.11 53.27 -80.45
C LYS A 253 -33.16 52.89 -81.94
N TRP A 254 -33.86 51.81 -82.29
CA TRP A 254 -33.93 51.29 -83.66
C TRP A 254 -35.34 51.36 -84.25
N THR A 255 -36.38 51.14 -83.42
CA THR A 255 -37.78 51.01 -83.86
C THR A 255 -38.68 52.18 -83.47
N GLY A 256 -38.20 53.06 -82.57
CA GLY A 256 -38.98 54.14 -81.95
C GLY A 256 -40.01 53.65 -80.92
N ALA A 257 -40.04 52.36 -80.60
CA ALA A 257 -41.05 51.78 -79.71
C ALA A 257 -40.82 52.16 -78.25
N MET A 258 -41.79 52.85 -77.64
CA MET A 258 -41.80 53.22 -76.21
C MET A 258 -41.68 51.97 -75.34
N GLN A 259 -40.61 51.91 -74.54
CA GLN A 259 -40.31 50.79 -73.67
C GLN A 259 -40.98 50.97 -72.30
N THR A 260 -41.35 49.84 -71.70
CA THR A 260 -41.87 49.74 -70.33
C THR A 260 -41.19 48.56 -69.62
N GLY A 261 -41.19 48.55 -68.30
CA GLY A 261 -40.42 47.60 -67.50
C GLY A 261 -38.96 48.02 -67.34
N LEU A 262 -38.08 47.03 -67.20
CA LEU A 262 -36.64 47.24 -66.99
C LEU A 262 -35.92 47.42 -68.33
N VAL A 263 -35.45 48.64 -68.59
CA VAL A 263 -34.64 48.99 -69.77
C VAL A 263 -33.16 48.94 -69.41
N VAL A 264 -32.35 48.33 -70.27
CA VAL A 264 -30.88 48.37 -70.18
C VAL A 264 -30.37 49.26 -71.31
N ASP A 265 -29.64 50.33 -70.98
CA ASP A 265 -28.98 51.19 -71.97
C ASP A 265 -27.53 51.45 -71.55
N ASN A 266 -26.59 51.16 -72.46
CA ASN A 266 -25.14 51.24 -72.25
C ASN A 266 -24.68 50.65 -70.88
N GLY A 267 -25.18 49.44 -70.56
CA GLY A 267 -24.92 48.72 -69.31
C GLY A 267 -25.68 49.24 -68.07
N ALA A 268 -26.11 50.51 -68.06
CA ALA A 268 -26.96 51.06 -67.02
C ALA A 268 -28.39 50.53 -67.13
N ARG A 269 -29.09 50.45 -65.99
CA ARG A 269 -30.50 50.02 -65.92
C ARG A 269 -31.40 51.16 -65.49
N TYR A 270 -32.57 51.22 -66.09
CA TYR A 270 -33.63 52.19 -65.87
C TYR A 270 -34.96 51.44 -65.77
N TYR A 271 -35.95 52.01 -65.08
CA TYR A 271 -37.29 51.42 -65.01
C TYR A 271 -38.35 52.42 -65.45
N TYR A 272 -39.20 51.96 -66.36
CA TYR A 272 -40.31 52.71 -66.95
C TYR A 272 -41.61 52.00 -66.58
N ALA A 273 -42.52 52.70 -65.90
CA ALA A 273 -43.81 52.13 -65.52
C ALA A 273 -44.66 51.78 -66.75
N ALA A 274 -45.76 51.03 -66.56
CA ALA A 274 -46.63 50.58 -67.65
C ALA A 274 -47.24 51.72 -68.51
N ASN A 275 -47.19 52.98 -68.03
CA ASN A 275 -47.60 54.18 -68.77
C ASN A 275 -46.43 54.86 -69.53
N GLY A 276 -45.28 54.20 -69.66
CA GLY A 276 -44.08 54.70 -70.33
C GLY A 276 -43.22 55.66 -69.51
N LYS A 277 -43.67 56.14 -68.35
CA LYS A 277 -42.94 57.13 -67.54
C LYS A 277 -41.86 56.47 -66.68
N GLN A 278 -40.68 57.09 -66.62
CA GLN A 278 -39.60 56.67 -65.73
C GLN A 278 -40.06 56.72 -64.27
N ALA A 279 -39.84 55.63 -63.54
CA ALA A 279 -40.21 55.51 -62.14
C ALA A 279 -38.97 55.34 -61.25
N TYR A 280 -39.04 55.93 -60.06
CA TYR A 280 -37.96 55.99 -59.08
C TYR A 280 -38.31 55.14 -57.83
N GLY A 281 -37.41 55.10 -56.86
CA GLY A 281 -37.57 54.30 -55.64
C GLY A 281 -37.28 52.81 -55.84
N GLN A 282 -37.76 52.00 -54.90
CA GLN A 282 -37.62 50.54 -54.94
C GLN A 282 -38.67 49.93 -55.88
N GLN A 283 -38.22 49.08 -56.81
CA GLN A 283 -39.07 48.43 -57.82
C GLN A 283 -38.72 46.93 -57.88
N ASN A 284 -39.73 46.05 -57.86
CA ASN A 284 -39.54 44.60 -58.00
C ASN A 284 -39.82 44.19 -59.46
N VAL A 285 -38.83 43.63 -60.14
CA VAL A 285 -38.95 43.15 -61.52
C VAL A 285 -38.37 41.74 -61.62
N GLY A 286 -39.22 40.78 -62.02
CA GLY A 286 -38.82 39.37 -62.14
C GLY A 286 -38.40 38.73 -60.81
N GLY A 287 -38.93 39.20 -59.67
CA GLY A 287 -38.54 38.74 -58.34
C GLY A 287 -37.32 39.43 -57.74
N HIS A 288 -36.60 40.26 -58.52
CA HIS A 288 -35.46 41.03 -58.06
C HIS A 288 -35.86 42.47 -57.73
N TRP A 289 -35.45 42.96 -56.57
CA TRP A 289 -35.57 44.36 -56.20
C TRP A 289 -34.42 45.20 -56.75
N TYR A 290 -34.75 46.34 -57.33
CA TYR A 290 -33.84 47.37 -57.81
C TYR A 290 -34.18 48.70 -57.13
N LEU A 291 -33.23 49.63 -57.05
CA LEU A 291 -33.46 51.00 -56.56
C LEU A 291 -33.04 52.02 -57.61
N PHE A 292 -34.01 52.74 -58.17
CA PHE A 292 -33.80 53.78 -59.17
C PHE A 292 -33.85 55.15 -58.48
N ASP A 293 -32.72 55.86 -58.49
CA ASP A 293 -32.57 57.13 -57.78
C ASP A 293 -32.54 58.29 -58.79
N GLN A 294 -33.40 59.30 -58.59
CA GLN A 294 -33.43 60.49 -59.45
C GLN A 294 -32.11 61.27 -59.39
N ALA A 295 -31.42 61.30 -58.25
CA ALA A 295 -30.08 61.88 -58.11
C ALA A 295 -28.97 61.02 -58.76
N ASN A 296 -29.29 59.80 -59.21
CA ASN A 296 -28.43 58.94 -60.03
C ASN A 296 -28.82 59.00 -61.51
N ASN A 297 -29.41 60.11 -61.96
CA ASN A 297 -30.08 60.28 -63.27
C ASN A 297 -31.11 59.17 -63.57
N GLY A 298 -31.75 58.63 -62.52
CA GLY A 298 -32.72 57.54 -62.61
C GLY A 298 -32.14 56.17 -62.96
N LYS A 299 -30.82 56.00 -62.87
CA LYS A 299 -30.14 54.70 -63.00
C LYS A 299 -30.33 53.86 -61.73
N ALA A 300 -30.37 52.54 -61.89
CA ALA A 300 -30.28 51.60 -60.77
C ALA A 300 -29.00 51.84 -59.94
N LYS A 301 -29.12 51.79 -58.61
CA LYS A 301 -27.97 51.77 -57.70
C LYS A 301 -27.24 50.41 -57.77
N THR A 302 -25.94 50.45 -57.50
CA THR A 302 -25.05 49.29 -57.37
C THR A 302 -24.15 49.49 -56.15
N GLY A 303 -23.71 48.41 -55.51
CA GLY A 303 -22.92 48.44 -54.28
C GLY A 303 -23.76 48.61 -53.01
N PHE A 304 -23.08 48.88 -51.89
CA PHE A 304 -23.71 49.14 -50.60
C PHE A 304 -24.54 50.44 -50.66
N THR A 305 -25.80 50.37 -50.26
CA THR A 305 -26.73 51.51 -50.28
C THR A 305 -27.52 51.57 -48.98
N GLN A 306 -27.52 52.75 -48.33
CA GLN A 306 -28.34 53.01 -47.14
C GLN A 306 -29.72 53.53 -47.54
N ILE A 307 -30.76 52.73 -47.30
CA ILE A 307 -32.16 53.13 -47.48
C ILE A 307 -32.61 53.78 -46.18
N LYS A 308 -32.49 55.11 -46.11
CA LYS A 308 -32.71 55.91 -44.88
C LYS A 308 -34.10 55.69 -44.28
N GLU A 309 -35.15 55.78 -45.12
CA GLU A 309 -36.56 55.60 -44.76
C GLU A 309 -36.88 54.26 -44.08
N GLN A 310 -36.12 53.20 -44.41
CA GLN A 310 -36.33 51.85 -43.88
C GLN A 310 -35.24 51.45 -42.87
N ASN A 311 -34.38 52.40 -42.47
CA ASN A 311 -33.22 52.22 -41.61
C ASN A 311 -32.46 50.89 -41.86
N LYS A 312 -32.10 50.65 -43.12
CA LYS A 312 -31.38 49.45 -43.56
C LYS A 312 -30.29 49.77 -44.58
N THR A 313 -29.13 49.18 -44.40
CA THR A 313 -28.13 49.03 -45.47
C THR A 313 -28.50 47.79 -46.28
N VAL A 314 -28.38 47.86 -47.59
CA VAL A 314 -28.52 46.72 -48.51
C VAL A 314 -27.36 46.73 -49.50
N TYR A 315 -27.18 45.66 -50.26
CA TYR A 315 -26.23 45.62 -51.36
C TYR A 315 -26.92 45.29 -52.68
N TYR A 316 -26.69 46.11 -53.70
CA TYR A 316 -27.12 45.86 -55.07
C TYR A 316 -25.93 45.33 -55.89
N ASN A 317 -26.09 44.22 -56.62
CA ASN A 317 -25.02 43.66 -57.44
C ASN A 317 -24.68 44.53 -58.67
N GLY A 318 -23.73 44.11 -59.49
CA GLY A 318 -23.36 44.83 -60.73
C GLY A 318 -24.50 44.92 -61.78
N ALA A 319 -25.57 44.14 -61.63
CA ALA A 319 -26.80 44.24 -62.41
C ALA A 319 -27.88 45.10 -61.72
N GLY A 320 -27.58 45.75 -60.59
CA GLY A 320 -28.51 46.59 -59.83
C GLY A 320 -29.55 45.82 -59.02
N GLN A 321 -29.39 44.51 -58.83
CA GLN A 321 -30.32 43.63 -58.10
C GLN A 321 -29.92 43.51 -56.64
N MET A 322 -30.87 43.64 -55.71
CA MET A 322 -30.63 43.49 -54.28
C MET A 322 -30.25 42.06 -53.93
N LEU A 323 -29.17 41.89 -53.16
CA LEU A 323 -28.70 40.59 -52.69
C LEU A 323 -29.26 40.21 -51.32
N TYR A 324 -29.28 38.90 -51.08
CA TYR A 324 -29.89 38.24 -49.92
C TYR A 324 -28.99 37.11 -49.40
N GLY A 325 -29.12 36.75 -48.12
CA GLY A 325 -28.32 35.71 -47.48
C GLY A 325 -26.84 36.08 -47.33
N GLN A 326 -25.98 35.07 -47.17
CA GLN A 326 -24.54 35.29 -47.12
C GLN A 326 -23.97 35.59 -48.51
N GLN A 327 -23.11 36.60 -48.60
CA GLN A 327 -22.47 37.04 -49.85
C GLN A 327 -20.99 37.37 -49.60
N ASN A 328 -20.09 36.92 -50.46
CA ASN A 328 -18.68 37.32 -50.44
C ASN A 328 -18.47 38.50 -51.39
N ILE A 329 -18.11 39.66 -50.85
CA ILE A 329 -17.99 40.92 -51.57
C ILE A 329 -16.61 41.52 -51.22
N GLY A 330 -15.75 41.68 -52.22
CA GLY A 330 -14.41 42.24 -52.02
C GLY A 330 -13.51 41.41 -51.08
N GLY A 331 -13.74 40.09 -50.97
CA GLY A 331 -13.02 39.20 -50.07
C GLY A 331 -13.59 39.12 -48.64
N HIS A 332 -14.61 39.91 -48.32
CA HIS A 332 -15.30 39.86 -47.02
C HIS A 332 -16.68 39.22 -47.14
N TRP A 333 -17.04 38.38 -46.19
CA TRP A 333 -18.38 37.83 -46.08
C TRP A 333 -19.31 38.81 -45.36
N TYR A 334 -20.46 39.07 -45.97
CA TYR A 334 -21.58 39.84 -45.43
C TYR A 334 -22.80 38.91 -45.32
N ASN A 335 -23.80 39.28 -44.51
CA ASN A 335 -25.12 38.65 -44.54
C ASN A 335 -26.23 39.68 -44.66
N PHE A 336 -27.12 39.48 -45.62
CA PHE A 336 -28.32 40.27 -45.83
C PHE A 336 -29.53 39.42 -45.44
N ASP A 337 -30.46 39.98 -44.66
CA ASP A 337 -31.67 39.28 -44.25
C ASP A 337 -32.44 38.77 -45.48
N LYS A 338 -32.86 37.50 -45.44
CA LYS A 338 -33.40 36.77 -46.59
C LYS A 338 -34.77 37.27 -47.07
N VAL A 339 -35.44 38.13 -46.30
CA VAL A 339 -36.74 38.74 -46.66
C VAL A 339 -36.59 40.21 -47.02
N THR A 340 -35.92 40.99 -46.17
CA THR A 340 -35.86 42.47 -46.26
C THR A 340 -34.63 43.01 -46.99
N GLY A 341 -33.61 42.17 -47.22
CA GLY A 341 -32.30 42.56 -47.76
C GLY A 341 -31.40 43.31 -46.75
N LYS A 342 -31.83 43.50 -45.50
CA LYS A 342 -31.10 44.29 -44.50
C LYS A 342 -29.78 43.63 -44.11
N MET A 343 -28.67 44.36 -44.26
CA MET A 343 -27.34 43.94 -43.82
C MET A 343 -27.32 43.68 -42.31
N SER A 344 -26.68 42.57 -41.93
CA SER A 344 -26.50 42.14 -40.53
C SER A 344 -25.25 42.76 -39.92
N THR A 345 -25.33 43.17 -38.66
CA THR A 345 -24.21 43.65 -37.84
C THR A 345 -24.31 43.06 -36.44
N GLY A 346 -23.19 42.87 -35.76
CA GLY A 346 -23.13 42.22 -34.45
C GLY A 346 -23.28 40.69 -34.51
N PHE A 347 -23.63 40.09 -33.38
CA PHE A 347 -23.84 38.64 -33.26
C PHE A 347 -25.08 38.21 -34.05
N THR A 348 -24.89 37.35 -35.05
CA THR A 348 -25.94 36.88 -35.97
C THR A 348 -25.99 35.36 -35.95
N ARG A 349 -27.18 34.77 -35.71
CA ARG A 349 -27.39 33.32 -35.86
C ARG A 349 -27.79 32.99 -37.29
N ILE A 350 -26.99 32.17 -37.95
CA ILE A 350 -27.23 31.61 -39.28
C ILE A 350 -27.85 30.24 -39.07
N ALA A 351 -29.17 30.20 -39.03
CA ALA A 351 -29.95 29.05 -38.55
C ALA A 351 -29.80 27.80 -39.44
N ASP A 352 -29.74 28.00 -40.76
CA ASP A 352 -29.52 26.99 -41.80
C ASP A 352 -28.11 26.37 -41.77
N GLN A 353 -27.16 27.00 -41.10
CA GLN A 353 -25.82 26.46 -40.84
C GLN A 353 -25.58 26.20 -39.34
N ASN A 354 -26.64 26.29 -38.53
CA ASN A 354 -26.67 26.21 -37.06
C ASN A 354 -25.51 26.90 -36.31
N LYS A 355 -24.99 28.01 -36.84
CA LYS A 355 -23.83 28.73 -36.26
C LYS A 355 -24.20 30.15 -35.84
N THR A 356 -23.55 30.64 -34.79
CA THR A 356 -23.47 32.08 -34.51
C THR A 356 -22.18 32.62 -35.12
N VAL A 357 -22.24 33.78 -35.77
CA VAL A 357 -21.07 34.51 -36.27
C VAL A 357 -21.16 35.96 -35.77
N TYR A 358 -20.09 36.74 -35.91
CA TYR A 358 -20.12 38.18 -35.62
C TYR A 358 -19.74 38.99 -36.85
N TYR A 359 -20.60 39.95 -37.21
CA TYR A 359 -20.33 40.95 -38.25
C TYR A 359 -19.92 42.27 -37.57
N ASN A 360 -18.87 42.95 -38.05
CA ASN A 360 -18.46 44.25 -37.51
C ASN A 360 -19.49 45.36 -37.87
N ALA A 361 -19.21 46.61 -37.46
CA ALA A 361 -20.08 47.76 -37.75
C ALA A 361 -20.27 48.00 -39.26
N GLN A 362 -19.29 47.59 -40.07
CA GLN A 362 -19.31 47.66 -41.53
C GLN A 362 -20.02 46.45 -42.18
N GLY A 363 -20.51 45.48 -41.40
CA GLY A 363 -21.21 44.29 -41.88
C GLY A 363 -20.32 43.13 -42.32
N GLN A 364 -19.00 43.17 -42.04
CA GLN A 364 -18.03 42.14 -42.43
C GLN A 364 -17.87 41.06 -41.35
N MET A 365 -17.92 39.78 -41.74
CA MET A 365 -17.75 38.65 -40.81
C MET A 365 -16.34 38.64 -40.21
N GLN A 366 -16.25 38.43 -38.91
CA GLN A 366 -14.99 38.41 -38.16
C GLN A 366 -14.53 36.98 -37.86
N TYR A 367 -13.21 36.83 -37.68
CA TYR A 367 -12.50 35.55 -37.57
C TYR A 367 -11.42 35.62 -36.48
N GLY A 368 -11.01 34.47 -35.96
CA GLY A 368 -9.99 34.36 -34.93
C GLY A 368 -10.44 34.90 -33.57
N PHE A 369 -9.48 35.29 -32.73
CA PHE A 369 -9.77 35.96 -31.47
C PHE A 369 -10.25 37.40 -31.72
N GLN A 370 -11.34 37.78 -31.07
CA GLN A 370 -11.97 39.09 -31.16
C GLN A 370 -12.37 39.57 -29.77
N GLU A 371 -12.12 40.82 -29.43
CA GLU A 371 -12.59 41.42 -28.18
C GLU A 371 -13.78 42.34 -28.44
N ILE A 372 -14.93 41.98 -27.86
CA ILE A 372 -16.23 42.62 -28.10
C ILE A 372 -16.82 42.94 -26.73
N ASN A 373 -17.06 44.23 -26.47
CA ASN A 373 -17.58 44.73 -25.18
C ASN A 373 -16.77 44.23 -23.97
N LYS A 374 -15.42 44.32 -24.05
CA LYS A 374 -14.45 43.84 -23.04
C LYS A 374 -14.44 42.33 -22.76
N ALA A 375 -15.17 41.53 -23.56
CA ALA A 375 -15.12 40.08 -23.49
C ALA A 375 -14.43 39.51 -24.74
N LYS A 376 -13.54 38.52 -24.54
CA LYS A 376 -12.85 37.83 -25.64
C LYS A 376 -13.71 36.68 -26.15
N TYR A 377 -13.84 36.59 -27.47
CA TYR A 377 -14.51 35.53 -28.22
C TYR A 377 -13.49 34.91 -29.19
N TYR A 378 -13.79 33.72 -29.69
CA TYR A 378 -13.11 33.15 -30.84
C TYR A 378 -14.13 32.76 -31.90
N PHE A 379 -13.85 33.10 -33.15
CA PHE A 379 -14.60 32.68 -34.33
C PHE A 379 -13.68 31.82 -35.18
N ASP A 380 -14.14 30.65 -35.60
CA ASP A 380 -13.35 29.76 -36.45
C ASP A 380 -12.87 30.47 -37.72
N LYS A 381 -11.59 30.27 -38.06
CA LYS A 381 -10.87 31.01 -39.11
C LYS A 381 -11.40 30.76 -40.53
N TRP A 382 -12.18 29.70 -40.75
CA TRP A 382 -12.69 29.33 -42.07
C TRP A 382 -14.20 29.57 -42.19
N THR A 383 -14.96 29.18 -41.18
CA THR A 383 -16.43 29.20 -41.18
C THR A 383 -17.04 30.44 -40.52
N GLY A 384 -16.24 31.20 -39.75
CA GLY A 384 -16.71 32.30 -38.89
C GLY A 384 -17.53 31.85 -37.67
N ALA A 385 -17.62 30.54 -37.41
CA ALA A 385 -18.46 30.00 -36.33
C ALA A 385 -17.89 30.32 -34.94
N MET A 386 -18.73 30.89 -34.07
CA MET A 386 -18.37 31.25 -32.70
C MET A 386 -18.10 30.02 -31.84
N ALA A 387 -16.92 29.96 -31.24
CA ALA A 387 -16.51 28.91 -30.31
C ALA A 387 -17.41 28.84 -29.07
N LYS A 388 -17.68 27.61 -28.62
CA LYS A 388 -18.38 27.29 -27.37
C LYS A 388 -17.76 26.03 -26.75
N GLY A 389 -17.85 25.89 -25.43
CA GLY A 389 -17.27 24.76 -24.70
C GLY A 389 -15.73 24.77 -24.73
N LEU A 390 -15.13 23.60 -24.50
CA LEU A 390 -13.68 23.43 -24.54
C LEU A 390 -13.20 23.29 -26.00
N GLN A 391 -12.29 24.16 -26.43
CA GLN A 391 -11.79 24.24 -27.80
C GLN A 391 -10.27 24.21 -27.83
N THR A 392 -9.68 23.55 -28.83
CA THR A 392 -8.22 23.50 -29.02
C THR A 392 -7.84 24.44 -30.16
N ILE A 393 -7.06 25.48 -29.86
CA ILE A 393 -6.69 26.54 -30.80
C ILE A 393 -5.17 26.70 -30.72
N ALA A 394 -4.48 26.51 -31.85
CA ALA A 394 -3.01 26.58 -31.94
C ALA A 394 -2.30 25.80 -30.82
N ASN A 395 -2.68 24.53 -30.64
CA ASN A 395 -2.18 23.57 -29.65
C ASN A 395 -2.39 23.94 -28.16
N ALA A 396 -3.12 25.01 -27.85
CA ALA A 396 -3.59 25.32 -26.49
C ALA A 396 -5.11 25.10 -26.36
N LYS A 397 -5.56 24.64 -25.20
CA LYS A 397 -6.99 24.51 -24.89
C LYS A 397 -7.53 25.79 -24.25
N TYR A 398 -8.74 26.16 -24.62
CA TYR A 398 -9.48 27.34 -24.17
C TYR A 398 -10.91 26.93 -23.85
N LEU A 399 -11.54 27.56 -22.86
CA LEU A 399 -12.96 27.35 -22.54
C LEU A 399 -13.77 28.58 -22.93
N PHE A 400 -14.88 28.38 -23.64
CA PHE A 400 -15.84 29.41 -24.01
C PHE A 400 -17.22 29.08 -23.45
N GLY A 401 -17.95 30.08 -22.96
CA GLY A 401 -19.31 29.93 -22.45
C GLY A 401 -20.33 29.59 -23.55
N ASN A 402 -21.56 29.27 -23.16
CA ASN A 402 -22.67 29.07 -24.11
C ASN A 402 -23.04 30.35 -24.89
N ASP A 403 -22.64 31.52 -24.36
CA ASP A 403 -22.70 32.84 -24.99
C ASP A 403 -21.48 33.16 -25.86
N GLY A 404 -20.46 32.30 -25.87
CA GLY A 404 -19.20 32.48 -26.62
C GLY A 404 -18.08 33.21 -25.86
N LYS A 405 -18.30 33.68 -24.62
CA LYS A 405 -17.26 34.41 -23.87
C LYS A 405 -16.19 33.47 -23.33
N MET A 406 -14.92 33.77 -23.61
CA MET A 406 -13.76 33.06 -23.07
C MET A 406 -13.77 33.09 -21.54
N GLN A 407 -13.50 31.94 -20.92
CA GLN A 407 -13.49 31.73 -19.48
C GLN A 407 -12.06 31.66 -18.95
N THR A 408 -11.82 32.29 -17.79
CA THR A 408 -10.50 32.34 -17.14
C THR A 408 -10.59 32.12 -15.63
N GLY A 409 -9.48 31.73 -15.00
CA GLY A 409 -9.41 31.21 -13.63
C GLY A 409 -9.81 29.74 -13.52
N GLN A 410 -10.00 29.27 -12.29
CA GLN A 410 -10.44 27.90 -12.03
C GLN A 410 -11.89 27.65 -12.47
N ARG A 411 -12.18 26.46 -13.01
CA ARG A 411 -13.52 25.99 -13.39
C ARG A 411 -13.67 24.51 -13.08
N TYR A 412 -14.83 24.13 -12.51
CA TYR A 412 -15.19 22.75 -12.26
C TYR A 412 -16.02 22.21 -13.42
N LEU A 413 -15.57 21.12 -14.06
CA LEU A 413 -16.19 20.53 -15.25
C LEU A 413 -16.10 19.00 -15.18
N GLY A 414 -17.21 18.30 -15.38
CA GLY A 414 -17.22 16.83 -15.51
C GLY A 414 -16.55 16.07 -14.36
N GLY A 415 -16.65 16.57 -13.13
CA GLY A 415 -16.03 15.96 -11.94
C GLY A 415 -14.65 16.52 -11.54
N TYR A 416 -14.01 17.34 -12.39
CA TYR A 416 -12.63 17.80 -12.19
C TYR A 416 -12.49 19.32 -12.20
N TRP A 417 -11.52 19.83 -11.44
CA TRP A 417 -11.09 21.23 -11.52
C TRP A 417 -10.04 21.41 -12.62
N TYR A 418 -10.25 22.42 -13.45
CA TYR A 418 -9.31 22.91 -14.47
C TYR A 418 -8.95 24.36 -14.12
N ASN A 419 -7.80 24.85 -14.58
CA ASN A 419 -7.48 26.29 -14.57
C ASN A 419 -7.24 26.77 -16.00
N PHE A 420 -7.74 27.97 -16.30
CA PHE A 420 -7.44 28.70 -17.53
C PHE A 420 -6.75 30.00 -17.14
N ASP A 421 -5.55 30.25 -17.66
CA ASP A 421 -4.72 31.38 -17.26
C ASP A 421 -5.48 32.72 -17.39
N GLN A 422 -5.34 33.58 -16.38
CA GLN A 422 -6.14 34.80 -16.25
C GLN A 422 -5.87 35.83 -17.34
N VAL A 423 -4.67 35.84 -17.93
CA VAL A 423 -4.24 36.80 -18.96
C VAL A 423 -4.46 36.25 -20.37
N THR A 424 -4.03 35.00 -20.60
CA THR A 424 -3.98 34.37 -21.93
C THR A 424 -5.15 33.45 -22.24
N GLY A 425 -5.93 33.02 -21.24
CA GLY A 425 -7.04 32.06 -21.40
C GLY A 425 -6.63 30.61 -21.65
N LYS A 426 -5.32 30.30 -21.67
CA LYS A 426 -4.82 28.95 -21.93
C LYS A 426 -5.02 28.04 -20.73
N MET A 427 -5.53 26.83 -20.95
CA MET A 427 -5.63 25.78 -19.95
C MET A 427 -4.25 25.45 -19.36
N SER A 428 -4.15 25.40 -18.03
CA SER A 428 -2.91 25.07 -17.31
C SER A 428 -2.69 23.56 -17.22
N THR A 429 -1.41 23.16 -17.27
CA THR A 429 -0.92 21.79 -17.08
C THR A 429 0.40 21.84 -16.32
N GLY A 430 0.73 20.80 -15.54
CA GLY A 430 1.88 20.76 -14.66
C GLY A 430 1.70 21.57 -13.37
N PHE A 431 2.81 21.87 -12.69
CA PHE A 431 2.83 22.71 -11.49
C PHE A 431 2.37 24.13 -11.83
N THR A 432 1.32 24.59 -11.17
CA THR A 432 0.69 25.89 -11.40
C THR A 432 0.54 26.62 -10.08
N HIS A 433 1.12 27.82 -9.97
CA HIS A 433 0.95 28.68 -8.80
C HIS A 433 -0.24 29.62 -8.99
N LEU A 434 -1.29 29.40 -8.21
CA LEU A 434 -2.53 30.18 -8.19
C LEU A 434 -2.33 31.39 -7.27
N LYS A 435 -1.94 32.52 -7.87
CA LYS A 435 -1.58 33.77 -7.17
C LYS A 435 -2.71 34.32 -6.30
N ASP A 436 -3.95 34.19 -6.77
CA ASP A 436 -5.20 34.56 -6.10
C ASP A 436 -5.45 33.79 -4.80
N GLN A 437 -4.87 32.59 -4.67
CA GLN A 437 -5.03 31.69 -3.53
C GLN A 437 -3.70 31.38 -2.82
N ASN A 438 -2.61 32.07 -3.21
CA ASN A 438 -1.22 31.87 -2.77
C ASN A 438 -0.82 30.39 -2.60
N LYS A 439 -1.18 29.52 -3.55
CA LYS A 439 -0.92 28.08 -3.47
C LYS A 439 -0.40 27.52 -4.79
N THR A 440 0.52 26.57 -4.69
CA THR A 440 0.93 25.73 -5.83
C THR A 440 0.05 24.48 -5.87
N VAL A 441 -0.48 24.15 -7.04
CA VAL A 441 -1.24 22.93 -7.33
C VAL A 441 -0.64 22.23 -8.55
N TYR A 442 -1.08 21.02 -8.86
CA TYR A 442 -0.66 20.31 -10.08
C TYR A 442 -1.86 19.92 -10.94
N TYR A 443 -1.82 20.26 -12.22
CA TYR A 443 -2.79 19.82 -13.23
C TYR A 443 -2.15 18.74 -14.11
N ASN A 444 -2.82 17.61 -14.35
CA ASN A 444 -2.31 16.55 -15.22
C ASN A 444 -2.31 16.97 -16.71
N GLY A 445 -1.84 16.09 -17.61
CA GLY A 445 -1.82 16.36 -19.05
C GLY A 445 -3.19 16.58 -19.72
N ALA A 446 -4.29 16.17 -19.07
CA ALA A 446 -5.65 16.49 -19.51
C ALA A 446 -6.13 17.87 -19.03
N GLY A 447 -5.42 18.50 -18.07
CA GLY A 447 -5.77 19.77 -17.43
C GLY A 447 -6.51 19.62 -16.09
N GLN A 448 -6.59 18.41 -15.52
CA GLN A 448 -7.35 18.12 -14.31
C GLN A 448 -6.46 18.26 -13.06
N MET A 449 -6.94 18.96 -12.03
CA MET A 449 -6.20 19.14 -10.77
C MET A 449 -6.08 17.80 -10.03
N LEU A 450 -4.86 17.49 -9.54
CA LEU A 450 -4.58 16.29 -8.77
C LEU A 450 -4.60 16.54 -7.26
N TYR A 451 -4.83 15.46 -6.51
CA TYR A 451 -5.06 15.43 -5.07
C TYR A 451 -4.33 14.23 -4.44
N GLY A 452 -4.06 14.27 -3.14
CA GLY A 452 -3.38 13.18 -2.42
C GLY A 452 -1.92 13.04 -2.82
N GLN A 453 -1.33 11.85 -2.59
CA GLN A 453 0.01 11.56 -3.06
C GLN A 453 0.04 11.31 -4.57
N GLN A 454 1.02 11.89 -5.26
CA GLN A 454 1.23 11.76 -6.70
C GLN A 454 2.71 11.60 -7.02
N ASN A 455 3.06 10.68 -7.91
CA ASN A 455 4.42 10.56 -8.45
C ASN A 455 4.49 11.35 -9.76
N VAL A 456 5.35 12.37 -9.80
CA VAL A 456 5.55 13.26 -10.95
C VAL A 456 7.05 13.33 -11.25
N GLY A 457 7.44 12.89 -12.44
CA GLY A 457 8.85 12.92 -12.87
C GLY A 457 9.80 12.07 -12.01
N GLY A 458 9.29 11.03 -11.34
CA GLY A 458 10.06 10.18 -10.42
C GLY A 458 10.08 10.66 -8.97
N HIS A 459 9.53 11.85 -8.68
CA HIS A 459 9.43 12.38 -7.33
C HIS A 459 8.00 12.27 -6.80
N TRP A 460 7.85 11.88 -5.53
CA TRP A 460 6.56 11.89 -4.84
C TRP A 460 6.25 13.27 -4.26
N TYR A 461 5.05 13.76 -4.51
CA TYR A 461 4.47 14.99 -3.99
C TYR A 461 3.19 14.66 -3.21
N LEU A 462 2.79 15.54 -2.28
CA LEU A 462 1.50 15.47 -1.60
C LEU A 462 0.69 16.74 -1.88
N PHE A 463 -0.51 16.57 -2.43
CA PHE A 463 -1.49 17.62 -2.62
C PHE A 463 -2.65 17.45 -1.63
N ASP A 464 -3.09 18.54 -1.03
CA ASP A 464 -4.20 18.59 -0.10
C ASP A 464 -5.48 17.99 -0.70
N LYS A 465 -6.09 17.00 -0.02
CA LYS A 465 -7.23 16.22 -0.53
C LYS A 465 -8.49 17.06 -0.85
N VAL A 466 -8.59 18.31 -0.37
CA VAL A 466 -9.74 19.20 -0.60
C VAL A 466 -9.38 20.37 -1.52
N THR A 467 -8.27 21.04 -1.23
CA THR A 467 -7.90 22.32 -1.86
C THR A 467 -6.91 22.18 -3.03
N GLY A 468 -6.32 21.00 -3.24
CA GLY A 468 -5.26 20.75 -4.22
C GLY A 468 -3.91 21.37 -3.89
N ALA A 469 -3.76 22.05 -2.75
CA ALA A 469 -2.54 22.75 -2.36
C ALA A 469 -1.39 21.77 -2.07
N MET A 470 -0.25 21.97 -2.71
CA MET A 470 0.98 21.21 -2.46
C MET A 470 1.44 21.39 -1.00
N LYS A 471 1.72 20.28 -0.31
CA LYS A 471 2.24 20.25 1.05
C LYS A 471 3.77 20.18 1.05
N THR A 472 4.38 20.77 2.08
CA THR A 472 5.81 20.71 2.37
C THR A 472 6.03 20.38 3.85
N GLY A 473 7.28 20.14 4.27
CA GLY A 473 7.63 19.82 5.65
C GLY A 473 7.25 18.40 6.07
N PHE A 474 7.20 18.16 7.38
CA PHE A 474 6.71 16.88 7.93
C PHE A 474 5.21 16.73 7.69
N GLN A 475 4.80 15.58 7.17
CA GLN A 475 3.40 15.26 6.87
C GLN A 475 3.08 13.84 7.33
N TYR A 476 2.00 13.67 8.10
CA TYR A 476 1.48 12.36 8.49
C TYR A 476 0.42 11.91 7.48
N ILE A 477 0.65 10.76 6.85
CA ILE A 477 -0.24 10.15 5.86
C ILE A 477 -1.07 9.11 6.61
N ALA A 478 -2.27 9.51 7.05
CA ALA A 478 -3.15 8.69 7.89
C ALA A 478 -3.42 7.31 7.28
N ASP A 479 -3.84 7.27 6.02
CA ASP A 479 -4.15 6.05 5.25
C ASP A 479 -2.98 5.05 5.12
N GLN A 480 -1.75 5.46 5.48
CA GLN A 480 -0.53 4.64 5.42
C GLN A 480 0.22 4.62 6.77
N HIS A 481 -0.40 5.15 7.84
CA HIS A 481 0.13 5.22 9.21
C HIS A 481 1.60 5.69 9.34
N LYS A 482 2.05 6.58 8.43
CA LYS A 482 3.46 7.00 8.36
C LYS A 482 3.63 8.52 8.33
N THR A 483 4.67 9.00 9.01
CA THR A 483 5.18 10.37 8.85
C THR A 483 6.29 10.37 7.81
N VAL A 484 6.21 11.27 6.84
CA VAL A 484 7.24 11.53 5.82
C VAL A 484 7.65 12.99 5.86
N TYR A 485 8.65 13.39 5.06
CA TYR A 485 9.04 14.79 4.89
C TYR A 485 9.11 15.18 3.40
N TYR A 486 8.47 16.29 3.05
CA TYR A 486 8.54 16.90 1.71
C TYR A 486 9.41 18.16 1.77
N ASN A 487 10.35 18.32 0.85
CA ASN A 487 11.25 19.48 0.79
C ASN A 487 10.51 20.78 0.39
N LYS A 488 11.25 21.90 0.30
CA LYS A 488 10.70 23.22 -0.09
C LYS A 488 10.04 23.22 -1.49
N ASP A 489 10.45 22.30 -2.35
CA ASP A 489 9.96 22.14 -3.73
C ASP A 489 8.82 21.12 -3.82
N GLY A 490 8.39 20.56 -2.69
CA GLY A 490 7.28 19.60 -2.58
C GLY A 490 7.65 18.12 -2.74
N GLN A 491 8.94 17.78 -2.88
CA GLN A 491 9.40 16.42 -3.15
C GLN A 491 9.68 15.64 -1.86
N MET A 492 9.21 14.40 -1.76
CA MET A 492 9.47 13.51 -0.61
C MET A 492 10.96 13.17 -0.51
N LEU A 493 11.51 13.19 0.71
CA LEU A 493 12.91 12.86 0.98
C LEU A 493 13.11 11.43 1.51
N TYR A 494 14.32 10.92 1.30
CA TYR A 494 14.74 9.54 1.58
C TYR A 494 16.15 9.50 2.19
N GLY A 495 16.47 8.43 2.92
CA GLY A 495 17.79 8.22 3.53
C GLY A 495 18.07 9.18 4.69
N PHE A 496 19.37 9.36 5.00
CA PHE A 496 19.81 10.34 6.00
C PHE A 496 19.63 11.76 5.48
N GLN A 497 18.96 12.62 6.27
CA GLN A 497 18.60 13.98 5.90
C GLN A 497 18.77 14.92 7.09
N LYS A 498 19.33 16.12 6.87
CA LYS A 498 19.49 17.14 7.91
C LYS A 498 18.41 18.22 7.77
N VAL A 499 17.47 18.26 8.71
CA VAL A 499 16.28 19.13 8.68
C VAL A 499 16.27 19.98 9.96
N GLY A 500 16.28 21.31 9.81
CA GLY A 500 16.28 22.23 10.97
C GLY A 500 17.49 22.04 11.90
N GLY A 501 18.64 21.64 11.34
CA GLY A 501 19.87 21.34 12.10
C GLY A 501 19.95 19.91 12.65
N ALA A 502 18.82 19.23 12.86
CA ALA A 502 18.76 17.85 13.35
C ALA A 502 18.88 16.83 12.20
N THR A 503 19.49 15.68 12.47
CA THR A 503 19.59 14.56 11.52
C THR A 503 18.43 13.58 11.72
N TYR A 504 17.79 13.21 10.62
CA TYR A 504 16.72 12.22 10.53
C TYR A 504 17.13 11.11 9.55
N TYR A 505 16.45 9.97 9.62
CA TYR A 505 16.49 8.96 8.57
C TYR A 505 15.07 8.71 8.06
N PHE A 506 14.89 8.71 6.75
CA PHE A 506 13.66 8.35 6.06
C PHE A 506 13.89 7.04 5.30
N ASP A 507 12.95 6.11 5.37
CA ASP A 507 13.09 4.81 4.72
C ASP A 507 13.32 4.95 3.20
N PRO A 508 14.36 4.33 2.60
CA PRO A 508 14.69 4.50 1.19
C PRO A 508 13.63 4.05 0.19
N ALA A 509 12.70 3.16 0.57
CA ALA A 509 11.62 2.70 -0.29
C ALA A 509 10.29 3.42 0.00
N LEU A 510 10.00 3.68 1.28
CA LEU A 510 8.69 4.15 1.74
C LEU A 510 8.63 5.64 2.11
N GLY A 511 9.77 6.31 2.28
CA GLY A 511 9.87 7.69 2.79
C GLY A 511 9.58 7.85 4.29
N THR A 512 9.35 6.75 5.01
CA THR A 512 8.91 6.73 6.41
C THR A 512 10.00 7.24 7.36
N LYS A 513 9.71 8.27 8.15
CA LYS A 513 10.57 8.80 9.22
C LYS A 513 10.84 7.72 10.27
N ALA A 514 12.11 7.40 10.50
CA ALA A 514 12.52 6.45 11.53
C ALA A 514 12.22 6.94 12.96
N THR A 515 12.01 5.97 13.84
CA THR A 515 11.93 6.07 15.31
C THR A 515 12.47 4.76 15.91
N GLY A 516 12.89 4.80 17.17
CA GLY A 516 13.50 3.67 17.86
C GLY A 516 14.90 3.33 17.33
N GLN A 517 15.39 2.13 17.66
CA GLN A 517 16.64 1.62 17.08
C GLN A 517 16.41 1.09 15.65
N LYS A 518 17.38 1.33 14.76
CA LYS A 518 17.43 0.76 13.40
C LYS A 518 18.86 0.34 13.05
N ASN A 519 19.03 -0.86 12.50
CA ASN A 519 20.27 -1.24 11.85
C ASN A 519 20.23 -0.73 10.40
N ILE A 520 21.23 0.07 10.01
CA ILE A 520 21.34 0.66 8.68
C ILE A 520 22.77 0.38 8.19
N LYS A 521 22.89 -0.41 7.12
CA LYS A 521 24.18 -0.85 6.55
C LYS A 521 25.14 -1.46 7.58
N GLY A 522 24.62 -2.29 8.51
CA GLY A 522 25.39 -2.99 9.54
C GLY A 522 25.56 -2.21 10.85
N HIS A 523 25.43 -0.89 10.84
CA HIS A 523 25.54 -0.06 12.05
C HIS A 523 24.19 0.17 12.71
N TRP A 524 24.14 0.12 14.04
CA TRP A 524 22.96 0.47 14.81
C TRP A 524 22.89 1.97 15.08
N TYR A 525 21.74 2.57 14.78
CA TYR A 525 21.38 3.96 15.05
C TYR A 525 20.17 4.01 15.97
N TYR A 526 19.97 5.11 16.70
CA TYR A 526 18.72 5.37 17.44
C TYR A 526 18.14 6.73 17.07
N PHE A 527 16.84 6.74 16.83
CA PHE A 527 16.05 7.93 16.55
C PHE A 527 14.98 8.08 17.64
N ASN A 528 14.92 9.23 18.30
CA ASN A 528 13.92 9.46 19.36
C ASN A 528 12.48 9.49 18.80
N GLY A 529 11.46 9.69 19.64
CA GLY A 529 10.06 9.75 19.18
C GLY A 529 9.81 10.79 18.08
N SER A 530 10.43 11.97 18.20
CA SER A 530 10.41 13.02 17.17
C SER A 530 11.12 12.57 15.86
N GLY A 531 12.02 11.60 15.93
CA GLY A 531 12.79 11.05 14.81
C GLY A 531 14.21 11.59 14.70
N VAL A 532 14.67 12.36 15.68
CA VAL A 532 16.02 12.93 15.72
C VAL A 532 17.01 11.83 16.11
N MET A 533 18.07 11.69 15.31
CA MET A 533 19.18 10.77 15.54
C MET A 533 19.95 11.15 16.81
N ALA A 534 20.19 10.17 17.68
CA ALA A 534 20.96 10.36 18.91
C ALA A 534 22.48 10.25 18.68
N THR A 535 23.24 10.98 19.50
CA THR A 535 24.70 10.93 19.59
C THR A 535 25.09 11.00 21.08
N GLY A 536 26.26 10.46 21.44
CA GLY A 536 26.71 10.37 22.83
C GLY A 536 26.01 9.26 23.64
N PHE A 537 26.14 9.35 24.97
CA PHE A 537 25.51 8.41 25.89
C PHE A 537 23.99 8.54 25.86
N THR A 538 23.31 7.44 25.52
CA THR A 538 21.85 7.38 25.35
C THR A 538 21.28 6.27 26.21
N TYR A 539 20.24 6.57 27.00
CA TYR A 539 19.43 5.56 27.67
C TYR A 539 18.30 5.09 26.75
N LEU A 540 18.09 3.78 26.68
CA LEU A 540 17.07 3.11 25.88
C LEU A 540 16.01 2.53 26.84
N PRO A 541 14.85 3.19 27.03
CA PRO A 541 13.88 2.81 28.06
C PRO A 541 13.37 1.38 27.92
N ASP A 542 12.99 1.00 26.70
CA ASP A 542 12.40 -0.31 26.36
C ASP A 542 13.35 -1.49 26.66
N GLN A 543 14.67 -1.22 26.62
CA GLN A 543 15.73 -2.20 26.88
C GLN A 543 16.43 -1.96 28.23
N LYS A 544 15.95 -1.00 29.03
CA LYS A 544 16.44 -0.61 30.37
C LYS A 544 17.97 -0.45 30.47
N LYS A 545 18.62 0.02 29.39
CA LYS A 545 20.09 0.05 29.27
C LYS A 545 20.62 1.39 28.76
N LYS A 546 21.84 1.73 29.14
CA LYS A 546 22.61 2.87 28.61
C LYS A 546 23.61 2.37 27.57
N VAL A 547 23.69 3.03 26.43
CA VAL A 547 24.61 2.75 25.31
C VAL A 547 25.31 4.05 24.88
N TYR A 548 26.22 3.99 23.92
CA TYR A 548 26.86 5.16 23.33
C TYR A 548 26.81 5.13 21.80
N TYR A 549 26.41 6.25 21.19
CA TYR A 549 26.47 6.49 19.75
C TYR A 549 27.57 7.51 19.43
N ASN A 550 28.37 7.29 18.38
CA ASN A 550 29.38 8.26 17.94
C ASN A 550 28.75 9.49 17.26
N GLU A 551 29.57 10.45 16.81
CA GLU A 551 29.09 11.68 16.15
C GLU A 551 28.36 11.41 14.82
N ALA A 552 28.66 10.29 14.16
CA ALA A 552 27.93 9.81 12.99
C ALA A 552 26.62 9.08 13.34
N GLY A 553 26.28 8.94 14.63
CA GLY A 553 25.07 8.26 15.13
C GLY A 553 25.16 6.74 15.24
N GLN A 554 26.36 6.15 15.08
CA GLN A 554 26.58 4.70 15.11
C GLN A 554 26.89 4.21 16.52
N MET A 555 26.24 3.13 16.97
CA MET A 555 26.48 2.53 18.28
C MET A 555 27.91 1.95 18.36
N LEU A 556 28.60 2.21 19.47
CA LEU A 556 29.95 1.69 19.73
C LEU A 556 29.95 0.46 20.66
N TYR A 557 31.07 -0.27 20.65
CA TYR A 557 31.27 -1.57 21.29
C TYR A 557 32.70 -1.71 21.83
N GLY A 558 32.92 -2.60 22.79
CA GLY A 558 34.22 -2.88 23.40
C GLY A 558 34.74 -1.75 24.29
N PHE A 559 36.06 -1.74 24.53
CA PHE A 559 36.72 -0.62 25.20
C PHE A 559 36.69 0.63 24.32
N GLN A 560 36.30 1.77 24.89
CA GLN A 560 36.18 3.05 24.20
C GLN A 560 36.71 4.19 25.07
N THR A 561 37.61 5.01 24.52
CA THR A 561 38.11 6.23 25.17
C THR A 561 37.30 7.43 24.70
N ILE A 562 36.42 7.93 25.57
CA ILE A 562 35.49 9.02 25.27
C ILE A 562 35.88 10.22 26.13
N LYS A 563 36.24 11.34 25.50
CA LYS A 563 36.70 12.58 26.17
C LYS A 563 37.81 12.35 27.21
N GLY A 564 38.78 11.49 26.89
CA GLY A 564 39.93 11.18 27.75
C GLY A 564 39.65 10.17 28.88
N LYS A 565 38.43 9.63 28.98
CA LYS A 565 38.08 8.58 29.96
C LYS A 565 37.76 7.27 29.27
N THR A 566 38.16 6.15 29.88
CA THR A 566 37.93 4.80 29.33
C THR A 566 36.64 4.20 29.88
N TYR A 567 35.82 3.67 28.98
CA TYR A 567 34.57 2.96 29.22
C TYR A 567 34.62 1.60 28.55
N TYR A 568 33.73 0.68 28.94
CA TYR A 568 33.49 -0.57 28.21
C TYR A 568 32.01 -0.67 27.84
N LEU A 569 31.74 -0.93 26.56
CA LEU A 569 30.42 -1.19 26.00
C LEU A 569 30.37 -2.67 25.61
N ASP A 570 29.34 -3.39 26.03
CA ASP A 570 29.24 -4.83 25.78
C ASP A 570 29.32 -5.15 24.27
N PRO A 571 30.21 -6.05 23.82
CA PRO A 571 30.44 -6.33 22.40
C PRO A 571 29.22 -6.87 21.62
N VAL A 572 28.21 -7.41 22.30
CA VAL A 572 27.00 -7.97 21.67
C VAL A 572 25.84 -6.97 21.76
N THR A 573 25.64 -6.34 22.91
CA THR A 573 24.44 -5.54 23.21
C THR A 573 24.66 -4.02 23.21
N GLY A 574 25.91 -3.55 23.15
CA GLY A 574 26.30 -2.13 23.27
C GLY A 574 26.12 -1.55 24.68
N THR A 575 25.81 -2.37 25.68
CA THR A 575 25.48 -1.93 27.05
C THR A 575 26.71 -1.39 27.78
N LEU A 576 26.62 -0.18 28.33
CA LEU A 576 27.65 0.38 29.20
C LEU A 576 27.85 -0.48 30.46
N ALA A 577 29.08 -0.93 30.68
CA ALA A 577 29.47 -1.64 31.89
C ALA A 577 29.53 -0.73 33.12
N THR A 578 29.06 -1.26 34.24
CA THR A 578 29.14 -0.67 35.58
C THR A 578 29.47 -1.77 36.61
N GLY A 579 30.16 -1.38 37.69
CA GLY A 579 30.71 -2.29 38.69
C GLY A 579 31.85 -3.16 38.15
N GLN A 580 32.16 -4.25 38.86
CA GLN A 580 33.12 -5.24 38.38
C GLN A 580 32.62 -5.98 37.13
N LYS A 581 33.55 -6.27 36.21
CA LYS A 581 33.37 -7.18 35.07
C LYS A 581 34.64 -7.99 34.83
N ASN A 582 34.50 -9.28 34.58
CA ASN A 582 35.56 -10.11 34.02
C ASN A 582 35.49 -10.00 32.49
N ILE A 583 36.57 -9.54 31.86
CA ILE A 583 36.69 -9.36 30.41
C ILE A 583 38.01 -10.01 30.00
N ASN A 584 37.97 -10.98 29.09
CA ASN A 584 39.15 -11.72 28.62
C ASN A 584 40.03 -12.27 29.77
N ASN A 585 39.41 -12.91 30.76
CA ASN A 585 40.02 -13.44 32.00
C ASN A 585 40.68 -12.42 32.93
N HIS A 586 40.49 -11.11 32.71
CA HIS A 586 40.95 -10.05 33.61
C HIS A 586 39.76 -9.34 34.25
N TRP A 587 39.83 -9.11 35.56
CA TRP A 587 38.81 -8.32 36.26
C TRP A 587 39.11 -6.83 36.16
N TYR A 588 38.13 -6.08 35.66
CA TYR A 588 38.09 -4.63 35.61
C TYR A 588 36.97 -4.13 36.53
N ASN A 589 37.04 -2.87 36.95
CA ASN A 589 35.92 -2.21 37.64
C ASN A 589 35.59 -0.86 36.99
N PHE A 590 34.30 -0.66 36.74
CA PHE A 590 33.76 0.56 36.17
C PHE A 590 32.88 1.26 37.21
N SER A 591 32.97 2.58 37.33
CA SER A 591 32.17 3.36 38.27
C SER A 591 30.68 3.01 38.15
N PRO A 592 29.98 2.65 39.25
CA PRO A 592 28.55 2.37 39.24
C PRO A 592 27.70 3.53 38.69
N GLU A 593 28.15 4.77 38.89
CA GLU A 593 27.44 5.99 38.52
C GLU A 593 27.73 6.42 37.07
N THR A 594 29.00 6.40 36.66
CA THR A 594 29.46 6.99 35.39
C THR A 594 29.84 5.97 34.33
N GLY A 595 30.18 4.72 34.70
CA GLY A 595 30.73 3.68 33.83
C GLY A 595 32.22 3.84 33.52
N GLU A 596 32.91 4.75 34.20
CA GLU A 596 34.34 5.06 33.99
C GLU A 596 35.24 4.00 34.64
N LEU A 597 36.26 3.54 33.92
CA LEU A 597 37.25 2.56 34.41
C LEU A 597 38.03 3.12 35.62
N THR A 598 38.05 2.37 36.73
CA THR A 598 38.77 2.75 37.96
C THR A 598 40.16 2.11 38.03
N LEU A 599 41.16 2.87 38.47
CA LEU A 599 42.56 2.44 38.59
C LEU A 599 43.04 2.54 40.06
N GLY A 600 44.08 1.79 40.42
CA GLY A 600 44.73 1.86 41.74
C GLY A 600 43.97 1.14 42.87
N PHE A 601 44.29 1.50 44.12
CA PHE A 601 43.64 0.94 45.31
C PHE A 601 42.15 1.29 45.33
N THR A 602 41.30 0.27 45.30
CA THR A 602 39.84 0.40 45.23
C THR A 602 39.19 -0.44 46.32
N TYR A 603 38.41 0.18 47.19
CA TYR A 603 37.54 -0.53 48.12
C TYR A 603 36.23 -0.91 47.41
N LEU A 604 35.80 -2.16 47.55
CA LEU A 604 34.58 -2.71 46.93
C LEU A 604 33.54 -2.97 48.03
N PRO A 605 32.55 -2.06 48.23
CA PRO A 605 31.69 -2.09 49.42
C PRO A 605 30.81 -3.34 49.53
N SER A 606 30.36 -3.88 48.40
CA SER A 606 29.57 -5.11 48.30
C SER A 606 30.32 -6.36 48.80
N GLU A 607 31.64 -6.38 48.62
CA GLU A 607 32.52 -7.50 49.00
C GLU A 607 33.35 -7.22 50.26
N LYS A 608 33.27 -5.99 50.80
CA LYS A 608 34.00 -5.52 51.99
C LYS A 608 35.53 -5.72 51.91
N LYS A 609 36.09 -5.67 50.70
CA LYS A 609 37.51 -5.89 50.41
C LYS A 609 38.15 -4.69 49.71
N THR A 610 39.43 -4.48 49.96
CA THR A 610 40.29 -3.59 49.14
C THR A 610 40.98 -4.44 48.08
N VAL A 611 41.03 -3.96 46.84
CA VAL A 611 41.78 -4.55 45.72
C VAL A 611 42.66 -3.49 45.07
N TYR A 612 43.49 -3.86 44.10
CA TYR A 612 44.28 -2.92 43.31
C TYR A 612 44.15 -3.21 41.81
N TYR A 613 43.83 -2.19 41.02
CA TYR A 613 43.83 -2.25 39.56
C TYR A 613 45.10 -1.57 39.01
N ASN A 614 45.80 -2.22 38.07
CA ASN A 614 46.99 -1.66 37.42
C ASN A 614 46.63 -0.51 36.43
N GLU A 615 47.63 0.06 35.77
CA GLU A 615 47.45 1.15 34.78
C GLU A 615 46.60 0.73 33.57
N ALA A 616 46.57 -0.56 33.24
CA ALA A 616 45.67 -1.13 32.23
C ALA A 616 44.25 -1.43 32.75
N GLY A 617 43.95 -1.10 34.01
CA GLY A 617 42.66 -1.33 34.67
C GLY A 617 42.40 -2.76 35.14
N GLN A 618 43.41 -3.62 35.16
CA GLN A 618 43.30 -5.04 35.51
C GLN A 618 43.60 -5.27 37.00
N MET A 619 42.77 -6.06 37.68
CA MET A 619 42.97 -6.41 39.08
C MET A 619 44.25 -7.25 39.27
N LEU A 620 45.05 -6.93 40.29
CA LEU A 620 46.28 -7.66 40.62
C LEU A 620 46.07 -8.74 41.70
N TYR A 621 46.96 -9.73 41.69
CA TYR A 621 46.93 -10.93 42.53
C TYR A 621 48.33 -11.26 43.06
N GLY A 622 48.41 -11.97 44.18
CA GLY A 622 49.67 -12.44 44.78
C GLY A 622 50.50 -11.32 45.42
N SER A 623 51.80 -11.57 45.60
CA SER A 623 52.73 -10.58 46.14
C SER A 623 53.01 -9.50 45.09
N GLN A 624 52.80 -8.23 45.44
CA GLN A 624 52.94 -7.09 44.54
C GLN A 624 53.68 -5.95 45.22
N THR A 625 54.61 -5.31 44.48
CA THR A 625 55.36 -4.14 44.96
C THR A 625 54.71 -2.87 44.42
N ILE A 626 54.10 -2.09 45.31
CA ILE A 626 53.38 -0.86 44.96
C ILE A 626 54.01 0.29 45.76
N ALA A 627 54.50 1.31 45.05
CA ALA A 627 55.21 2.45 45.64
C ALA A 627 56.28 2.04 46.67
N GLY A 628 57.14 1.07 46.31
CA GLY A 628 58.21 0.54 47.16
C GLY A 628 57.78 -0.40 48.30
N ASN A 629 56.49 -0.54 48.57
CA ASN A 629 55.95 -1.37 49.64
C ASN A 629 55.47 -2.72 49.10
N GLN A 630 55.70 -3.80 49.85
CA GLN A 630 55.19 -5.14 49.50
C GLN A 630 53.79 -5.36 50.08
N TYR A 631 52.84 -5.63 49.20
CA TYR A 631 51.47 -6.04 49.49
C TYR A 631 51.24 -7.49 49.05
N TYR A 632 50.21 -8.14 49.57
CA TYR A 632 49.73 -9.41 49.04
C TYR A 632 48.22 -9.34 48.78
N PHE A 633 47.83 -9.66 47.55
CA PHE A 633 46.44 -9.78 47.13
C PHE A 633 46.09 -11.26 47.01
N ASP A 634 44.94 -11.65 47.54
CA ASP A 634 44.44 -13.02 47.53
C ASP A 634 44.38 -13.58 46.09
N LEU A 635 44.97 -14.75 45.87
CA LEU A 635 45.16 -15.32 44.52
C LEU A 635 43.85 -15.65 43.78
N THR A 636 42.74 -15.78 44.50
CA THR A 636 41.42 -16.08 43.93
C THR A 636 40.53 -14.84 43.90
N THR A 637 40.52 -14.05 44.98
CA THR A 637 39.54 -12.97 45.17
C THR A 637 40.08 -11.56 44.92
N GLY A 638 41.39 -11.40 44.74
CA GLY A 638 42.08 -10.10 44.63
C GLY A 638 42.12 -9.28 45.92
N ALA A 639 41.60 -9.81 47.04
CA ALA A 639 41.50 -9.09 48.31
C ALA A 639 42.88 -8.84 48.93
N MET A 640 43.20 -7.59 49.26
CA MET A 640 44.41 -7.21 49.97
C MET A 640 44.42 -7.85 51.37
N LYS A 641 45.49 -8.59 51.68
CA LYS A 641 45.67 -9.24 52.98
C LYS A 641 46.08 -8.21 54.03
N GLN A 642 45.31 -8.11 55.11
CA GLN A 642 45.50 -7.15 56.20
C GLN A 642 45.35 -7.86 57.54
N ASP A 643 46.32 -7.70 58.44
CA ASP A 643 46.36 -8.34 59.75
C ASP A 643 46.19 -9.88 59.67
N GLU A 644 46.88 -10.50 58.70
CA GLU A 644 46.82 -11.93 58.36
C GLU A 644 48.23 -12.51 58.13
N LEU A 645 48.42 -13.79 58.46
CA LEU A 645 49.60 -14.57 58.05
C LEU A 645 49.36 -15.20 56.68
N VAL A 646 50.33 -15.06 55.77
CA VAL A 646 50.28 -15.55 54.39
C VAL A 646 51.48 -16.45 54.12
N TYR A 647 51.21 -17.69 53.70
CA TYR A 647 52.26 -18.63 53.33
C TYR A 647 52.81 -18.35 51.94
N ASN A 648 54.13 -18.21 51.84
CA ASN A 648 54.86 -18.09 50.58
C ASN A 648 55.46 -19.46 50.21
N GLN A 649 54.77 -20.21 49.36
CA GLN A 649 55.20 -21.54 48.88
C GLN A 649 56.65 -21.56 48.38
N LYS A 650 57.07 -20.54 47.60
CA LYS A 650 58.40 -20.49 46.96
C LYS A 650 59.53 -20.34 47.99
N ALA A 651 59.29 -19.59 49.06
CA ALA A 651 60.23 -19.45 50.18
C ALA A 651 60.03 -20.52 51.28
N LYS A 652 58.90 -21.26 51.22
CA LYS A 652 58.31 -22.07 52.31
C LYS A 652 58.15 -21.32 53.64
N GLY A 653 58.18 -19.99 53.62
CA GLY A 653 58.08 -19.13 54.82
C GLY A 653 56.69 -18.52 55.01
N LEU A 654 56.38 -18.11 56.24
CA LEU A 654 55.09 -17.52 56.62
C LEU A 654 55.28 -16.02 56.91
N SER A 655 54.77 -15.15 56.04
CA SER A 655 54.87 -13.68 56.20
C SER A 655 53.65 -13.10 56.93
N TYR A 656 53.84 -12.05 57.72
CA TYR A 656 52.75 -11.25 58.28
C TYR A 656 52.54 -9.97 57.47
N TYR A 657 51.28 -9.66 57.15
CA TYR A 657 50.88 -8.40 56.54
C TYR A 657 50.10 -7.58 57.58
N GLY A 658 50.52 -6.34 57.82
CA GLY A 658 49.99 -5.48 58.86
C GLY A 658 48.56 -4.99 58.58
N LYS A 659 48.00 -4.21 59.51
CA LYS A 659 46.65 -3.61 59.35
C LYS A 659 46.55 -2.66 58.16
N ASP A 660 47.67 -2.10 57.70
CA ASP A 660 47.78 -1.26 56.51
C ASP A 660 48.09 -2.06 55.21
N GLY A 661 48.11 -3.39 55.29
CA GLY A 661 48.32 -4.30 54.15
C GLY A 661 49.78 -4.52 53.77
N LYS A 662 50.75 -3.92 54.46
CA LYS A 662 52.18 -4.04 54.14
C LYS A 662 52.84 -5.24 54.81
N GLN A 663 53.80 -5.88 54.14
CA GLN A 663 54.62 -6.94 54.72
C GLN A 663 55.45 -6.40 55.90
N VAL A 664 55.29 -6.99 57.09
CA VAL A 664 56.07 -6.61 58.28
C VAL A 664 57.46 -7.25 58.25
N LYS A 665 58.48 -6.46 58.59
CA LYS A 665 59.88 -6.90 58.74
C LYS A 665 60.42 -6.44 60.09
N GLY A 666 60.65 -7.38 61.00
CA GLY A 666 61.06 -7.12 62.39
C GLY A 666 60.27 -7.95 63.40
N GLN A 667 60.43 -7.64 64.69
CA GLN A 667 59.66 -8.27 65.77
C GLN A 667 58.33 -7.51 65.98
N VAL A 668 57.25 -8.26 66.20
CA VAL A 668 55.90 -7.70 66.42
C VAL A 668 55.14 -8.52 67.46
N THR A 669 54.39 -7.86 68.34
CA THR A 669 53.48 -8.51 69.28
C THR A 669 52.08 -8.53 68.68
N ILE A 670 51.46 -9.71 68.57
CA ILE A 670 50.10 -9.88 68.05
C ILE A 670 49.35 -10.81 69.02
N SER A 671 48.16 -10.40 69.47
CA SER A 671 47.35 -11.16 70.44
C SER A 671 48.15 -11.66 71.66
N ASN A 672 48.95 -10.76 72.26
CA ASN A 672 49.85 -10.99 73.39
C ASN A 672 50.96 -12.04 73.19
N GLN A 673 51.17 -12.57 71.98
CA GLN A 673 52.33 -13.37 71.63
C GLN A 673 53.32 -12.55 70.79
N LYS A 674 54.62 -12.75 71.03
CA LYS A 674 55.70 -12.04 70.33
C LYS A 674 56.24 -12.91 69.19
N TYR A 675 56.17 -12.38 67.97
CA TYR A 675 56.59 -13.05 66.74
C TYR A 675 57.81 -12.33 66.14
N ASP A 676 58.68 -13.08 65.46
CA ASP A 676 59.86 -12.56 64.76
C ASP A 676 59.74 -12.78 63.25
N PHE A 677 59.63 -11.68 62.50
CA PHE A 677 59.64 -11.61 61.05
C PHE A 677 60.83 -10.77 60.54
N THR A 678 61.98 -10.75 61.21
CA THR A 678 63.13 -9.89 60.83
C THR A 678 63.53 -10.04 59.36
N ASN A 679 63.45 -11.26 58.82
CA ASN A 679 63.72 -11.55 57.40
C ASN A 679 62.45 -11.64 56.52
N GLY A 680 61.31 -11.09 56.97
CA GLY A 680 60.01 -11.14 56.29
C GLY A 680 59.23 -12.46 56.45
N TYR A 681 59.78 -13.45 57.15
CA TYR A 681 59.16 -14.75 57.43
C TYR A 681 59.27 -15.11 58.91
N LEU A 682 58.25 -15.77 59.46
CA LEU A 682 58.20 -16.20 60.85
C LEU A 682 59.31 -17.19 61.20
N LYS A 683 60.01 -16.92 62.31
CA LYS A 683 61.00 -17.82 62.92
C LYS A 683 60.50 -18.40 64.25
N VAL A 684 60.66 -19.71 64.44
CA VAL A 684 60.38 -20.45 65.69
C VAL A 684 61.60 -21.28 66.11
N ALA A 685 61.75 -21.52 67.42
CA ALA A 685 62.94 -22.18 67.99
C ALA A 685 62.89 -23.72 67.96
N LYS A 686 61.70 -24.32 67.89
CA LYS A 686 61.47 -25.77 67.78
C LYS A 686 60.27 -26.00 66.85
N GLN A 687 60.13 -27.22 66.31
CA GLN A 687 58.96 -27.60 65.53
C GLN A 687 57.70 -27.55 66.41
N GLN A 688 56.70 -26.77 66.00
CA GLN A 688 55.47 -26.59 66.77
C GLN A 688 54.28 -26.19 65.89
N LEU A 689 53.07 -26.38 66.40
CA LEU A 689 51.86 -25.81 65.83
C LEU A 689 51.77 -24.32 66.19
N VAL A 690 51.74 -23.46 65.18
CA VAL A 690 51.51 -22.01 65.32
C VAL A 690 50.07 -21.72 64.90
N THR A 691 49.22 -21.29 65.84
CA THR A 691 47.82 -20.96 65.56
C THR A 691 47.60 -19.45 65.60
N PHE A 692 47.17 -18.87 64.48
CA PHE A 692 46.87 -17.45 64.32
C PHE A 692 45.46 -17.27 63.77
N LYS A 693 44.57 -16.61 64.52
CA LYS A 693 43.17 -16.35 64.12
C LYS A 693 42.48 -17.58 63.49
N ASN A 694 42.52 -18.70 64.22
CA ASN A 694 41.98 -20.02 63.85
C ASN A 694 42.68 -20.74 62.67
N LYS A 695 43.74 -20.18 62.08
CA LYS A 695 44.61 -20.87 61.12
C LYS A 695 45.82 -21.48 61.84
N THR A 696 45.95 -22.80 61.81
CA THR A 696 47.09 -23.53 62.41
C THR A 696 48.08 -23.93 61.34
N TYR A 697 49.37 -23.72 61.59
CA TYR A 697 50.49 -24.06 60.71
C TYR A 697 51.50 -24.93 61.47
N LEU A 698 52.09 -25.96 60.84
CA LEU A 698 53.22 -26.68 61.42
C LEU A 698 54.51 -25.97 61.00
N VAL A 699 55.18 -25.28 61.92
CA VAL A 699 56.36 -24.45 61.62
C VAL A 699 57.59 -25.02 62.30
N SER A 700 58.72 -25.07 61.59
CA SER A 700 60.03 -25.50 62.09
C SER A 700 61.13 -24.59 61.56
N GLY A 701 61.95 -24.03 62.46
CA GLY A 701 62.93 -23.00 62.09
C GLY A 701 62.26 -21.77 61.47
N ALA A 702 62.48 -21.51 60.19
CA ALA A 702 61.83 -20.45 59.41
C ALA A 702 60.94 -20.98 58.26
N GLN A 703 60.57 -22.26 58.28
CA GLN A 703 59.75 -22.89 57.24
C GLN A 703 58.49 -23.57 57.78
N VAL A 704 57.44 -23.58 56.96
CA VAL A 704 56.20 -24.33 57.19
C VAL A 704 56.33 -25.71 56.57
N ILE A 705 55.96 -26.73 57.34
CA ILE A 705 55.89 -28.14 56.95
C ILE A 705 54.49 -28.44 56.41
N THR A 706 54.42 -29.16 55.30
CA THR A 706 53.16 -29.48 54.60
C THR A 706 53.02 -30.99 54.33
N GLY A 707 51.92 -31.40 53.70
CA GLY A 707 51.59 -32.80 53.42
C GLY A 707 50.87 -33.49 54.59
N GLN A 708 50.69 -34.80 54.47
CA GLN A 708 50.12 -35.62 55.54
C GLN A 708 51.19 -35.92 56.60
N GLN A 709 50.84 -35.77 57.88
CA GLN A 709 51.77 -35.90 59.01
C GLN A 709 51.11 -36.74 60.11
N GLN A 710 51.87 -37.60 60.79
CA GLN A 710 51.38 -38.41 61.91
C GLN A 710 51.97 -37.88 63.23
N PHE A 711 51.11 -37.70 64.25
CA PHE A 711 51.53 -37.25 65.57
C PHE A 711 50.59 -37.80 66.64
N ASN A 712 51.10 -38.22 67.80
CA ASN A 712 50.32 -38.81 68.90
C ASN A 712 49.29 -39.87 68.45
N ASN A 713 49.70 -40.79 67.57
CA ASN A 713 48.87 -41.83 66.95
C ASN A 713 47.68 -41.33 66.08
N HIS A 714 47.59 -40.04 65.78
CA HIS A 714 46.60 -39.46 64.86
C HIS A 714 47.23 -38.98 63.56
N TRP A 715 46.46 -39.02 62.48
CA TRP A 715 46.82 -38.45 61.19
C TRP A 715 46.26 -37.04 61.03
N TYR A 716 47.11 -36.13 60.57
CA TYR A 716 46.86 -34.73 60.27
C TYR A 716 47.24 -34.44 58.80
N TYR A 717 46.78 -33.32 58.24
CA TYR A 717 47.21 -32.85 56.92
C TYR A 717 47.41 -31.33 56.94
N PHE A 718 48.51 -30.87 56.35
CA PHE A 718 48.86 -29.46 56.22
C PHE A 718 48.94 -29.11 54.73
N ASN A 719 48.07 -28.21 54.28
CA ASN A 719 47.83 -27.93 52.87
C ASN A 719 49.11 -27.44 52.16
N PRO A 720 49.62 -28.12 51.12
CA PRO A 720 50.83 -27.69 50.39
C PRO A 720 50.74 -26.29 49.75
N THR A 721 49.53 -25.79 49.51
CA THR A 721 49.27 -24.50 48.84
C THR A 721 49.19 -23.34 49.84
N THR A 722 48.60 -23.56 51.03
CA THR A 722 48.37 -22.49 52.03
C THR A 722 49.17 -22.65 53.33
N GLY A 723 49.80 -23.81 53.57
CA GLY A 723 50.47 -24.15 54.83
C GLY A 723 49.53 -24.51 55.99
N GLU A 724 48.21 -24.32 55.81
CA GLU A 724 47.20 -24.42 56.86
C GLU A 724 46.84 -25.89 57.15
N MET A 725 46.63 -26.21 58.43
CA MET A 725 46.13 -27.50 58.90
C MET A 725 44.69 -27.70 58.43
N ALA A 726 44.41 -28.80 57.76
CA ALA A 726 43.08 -29.13 57.30
C ALA A 726 42.19 -29.65 58.43
N THR A 727 40.94 -29.19 58.40
CA THR A 727 39.82 -29.73 59.17
C THR A 727 38.64 -29.86 58.21
N GLY A 728 37.67 -30.73 58.52
CA GLY A 728 36.57 -31.04 57.62
C GLY A 728 36.92 -32.04 56.51
N LEU A 729 36.06 -32.08 55.48
CA LEU A 729 36.26 -32.92 54.29
C LEU A 729 37.48 -32.41 53.51
N THR A 730 38.46 -33.28 53.30
CA THR A 730 39.75 -32.94 52.69
C THR A 730 40.08 -33.94 51.60
N TYR A 731 40.22 -33.46 50.37
CA TYR A 731 40.77 -34.24 49.27
C TYR A 731 42.30 -34.29 49.37
N LEU A 732 42.87 -35.49 49.28
CA LEU A 732 44.30 -35.75 49.31
C LEU A 732 44.75 -36.09 47.87
N PRO A 733 45.36 -35.16 47.12
CA PRO A 733 45.63 -35.36 45.68
C PRO A 733 46.51 -36.58 45.39
N ASP A 734 47.57 -36.75 46.17
CA ASP A 734 48.56 -37.82 46.00
C ASP A 734 47.97 -39.22 46.24
N GLN A 735 46.90 -39.30 47.05
CA GLN A 735 46.17 -40.53 47.39
C GLN A 735 44.81 -40.63 46.67
N LYS A 736 44.47 -39.64 45.82
CA LYS A 736 43.24 -39.53 45.01
C LYS A 736 41.93 -39.81 45.77
N LYS A 737 41.86 -39.49 47.07
CA LYS A 737 40.70 -39.77 47.94
C LYS A 737 40.31 -38.56 48.78
N THR A 738 39.02 -38.46 49.12
CA THR A 738 38.53 -37.58 50.18
C THR A 738 38.55 -38.32 51.50
N VAL A 739 38.99 -37.66 52.57
CA VAL A 739 38.91 -38.11 53.97
C VAL A 739 38.25 -37.02 54.82
N TYR A 740 37.90 -37.31 56.07
CA TYR A 740 37.41 -36.30 57.02
C TYR A 740 38.39 -36.14 58.19
N TYR A 741 38.84 -34.92 58.44
CA TYR A 741 39.57 -34.54 59.65
C TYR A 741 38.61 -33.83 60.62
N ASN A 742 38.61 -34.19 61.90
CA ASN A 742 37.75 -33.56 62.90
C ASN A 742 38.21 -32.11 63.23
N GLY A 743 37.52 -31.43 64.13
CA GLY A 743 37.86 -30.06 64.54
C GLY A 743 39.23 -29.91 65.23
N ALA A 744 39.86 -31.00 65.66
CA ALA A 744 41.23 -31.03 66.17
C ALA A 744 42.27 -31.41 65.09
N GLY A 745 41.86 -31.58 63.83
CA GLY A 745 42.72 -31.97 62.71
C GLY A 745 42.99 -33.47 62.57
N GLN A 746 42.24 -34.34 63.25
CA GLN A 746 42.49 -35.79 63.30
C GLN A 746 41.60 -36.57 62.32
N MET A 747 42.18 -37.45 61.50
CA MET A 747 41.43 -38.24 60.51
C MET A 747 40.43 -39.23 61.14
N GLN A 748 39.25 -39.36 60.53
CA GLN A 748 38.11 -40.18 60.99
C GLN A 748 37.75 -41.33 60.02
N TYR A 749 36.94 -42.28 60.51
CA TYR A 749 36.55 -43.51 59.82
C TYR A 749 35.08 -43.88 60.10
N GLY A 750 34.52 -44.83 59.36
CA GLY A 750 33.16 -45.36 59.56
C GLY A 750 32.05 -44.42 59.10
N GLN A 751 30.82 -44.65 59.58
CA GLN A 751 29.73 -43.68 59.37
C GLN A 751 29.91 -42.45 60.27
N GLN A 752 29.76 -41.27 59.70
CA GLN A 752 29.93 -39.99 60.40
C GLN A 752 28.78 -39.05 60.04
N ASN A 753 28.16 -38.43 61.04
CA ASN A 753 27.17 -37.37 60.84
C ASN A 753 27.86 -36.01 60.90
N ILE A 754 28.01 -35.36 59.75
CA ILE A 754 28.75 -34.11 59.60
C ILE A 754 27.77 -33.07 59.03
N ALA A 755 27.53 -32.00 59.81
CA ALA A 755 26.56 -30.95 59.46
C ALA A 755 25.16 -31.50 59.07
N LYS A 756 24.64 -32.47 59.83
CA LYS A 756 23.37 -33.19 59.62
C LYS A 756 23.33 -34.19 58.45
N HIS A 757 24.38 -34.29 57.63
CA HIS A 757 24.47 -35.29 56.57
C HIS A 757 25.27 -36.50 57.03
N TRP A 758 24.81 -37.70 56.68
CA TRP A 758 25.56 -38.94 56.89
C TRP A 758 26.55 -39.16 55.76
N TYR A 759 27.81 -39.43 56.11
CA TYR A 759 28.88 -39.86 55.22
C TYR A 759 29.37 -41.24 55.66
N TYR A 760 30.07 -41.96 54.78
CA TYR A 760 30.78 -43.19 55.15
C TYR A 760 32.23 -43.12 54.68
N PHE A 761 33.16 -43.39 55.59
CA PHE A 761 34.59 -43.44 55.34
C PHE A 761 35.09 -44.87 55.56
N ASN A 762 35.78 -45.43 54.57
CA ASN A 762 36.29 -46.79 54.58
C ASN A 762 37.15 -47.05 55.85
N PRO A 763 36.82 -48.05 56.69
CA PRO A 763 37.49 -48.26 57.99
C PRO A 763 39.01 -48.48 57.95
N ALA A 764 39.57 -48.95 56.83
CA ALA A 764 41.01 -49.21 56.70
C ALA A 764 41.79 -48.04 56.09
N THR A 765 41.15 -47.17 55.29
CA THR A 765 41.85 -46.17 54.46
C THR A 765 41.39 -44.72 54.69
N GLY A 766 40.29 -44.52 55.40
CA GLY A 766 39.64 -43.21 55.59
C GLY A 766 38.94 -42.68 54.32
N ALA A 767 38.94 -43.43 53.21
CA ALA A 767 38.39 -42.97 51.93
C ALA A 767 36.85 -42.85 51.98
N MET A 768 36.34 -41.68 51.62
CA MET A 768 34.90 -41.40 51.52
C MET A 768 34.22 -42.22 50.42
N ALA A 769 33.10 -42.85 50.74
CA ALA A 769 32.27 -43.57 49.76
C ALA A 769 31.37 -42.61 48.97
N THR A 770 31.11 -42.98 47.72
CA THR A 770 30.13 -42.37 46.80
C THR A 770 29.46 -43.48 45.98
N GLY A 771 28.29 -43.23 45.41
CA GLY A 771 27.53 -44.23 44.67
C GLY A 771 26.68 -45.15 45.55
N LEU A 772 26.11 -46.19 44.93
CA LEU A 772 25.37 -47.24 45.64
C LEU A 772 26.33 -48.03 46.53
N THR A 773 26.12 -47.96 47.85
CA THR A 773 26.98 -48.56 48.86
C THR A 773 26.16 -49.54 49.71
N TYR A 774 26.57 -50.81 49.70
CA TYR A 774 26.07 -51.78 50.66
C TYR A 774 26.77 -51.58 52.01
N LEU A 775 25.99 -51.49 53.08
CA LEU A 775 26.46 -51.33 54.46
C LEU A 775 26.32 -52.68 55.19
N PRO A 776 27.39 -53.46 55.39
CA PRO A 776 27.29 -54.84 55.90
C PRO A 776 26.62 -54.90 57.28
N ASP A 777 27.03 -54.02 58.19
CA ASP A 777 26.55 -53.96 59.58
C ASP A 777 25.05 -53.64 59.67
N GLN A 778 24.48 -53.01 58.64
CA GLN A 778 23.07 -52.58 58.57
C GLN A 778 22.27 -53.35 57.50
N LYS A 779 22.89 -54.34 56.83
CA LYS A 779 22.33 -55.22 55.80
C LYS A 779 21.49 -54.52 54.72
N LYS A 780 21.85 -53.29 54.34
CA LYS A 780 21.10 -52.45 53.38
C LYS A 780 22.01 -51.80 52.35
N THR A 781 21.46 -51.53 51.18
CA THR A 781 22.07 -50.61 50.19
C THR A 781 21.52 -49.21 50.41
N VAL A 782 22.41 -48.23 50.43
CA VAL A 782 22.11 -46.79 50.44
C VAL A 782 22.81 -46.11 49.26
N TYR A 783 22.44 -44.87 48.92
CA TYR A 783 23.16 -44.07 47.93
C TYR A 783 23.86 -42.88 48.59
N TYR A 784 25.17 -42.76 48.38
CA TYR A 784 25.93 -41.56 48.70
C TYR A 784 26.13 -40.74 47.42
N ASN A 785 25.79 -39.44 47.42
CA ASN A 785 25.97 -38.57 46.25
C ASN A 785 27.46 -38.32 45.94
N ALA A 786 27.75 -37.53 44.89
CA ALA A 786 29.14 -37.18 44.52
C ALA A 786 29.91 -36.44 45.63
N GLN A 787 29.19 -35.78 46.54
CA GLN A 787 29.73 -35.11 47.73
C GLN A 787 29.90 -36.06 48.93
N GLY A 788 29.54 -37.34 48.79
CA GLY A 788 29.63 -38.37 49.84
C GLY A 788 28.48 -38.36 50.85
N GLN A 789 27.40 -37.64 50.59
CA GLN A 789 26.24 -37.49 51.49
C GLN A 789 25.17 -38.54 51.19
N MET A 790 24.68 -39.23 52.21
CA MET A 790 23.59 -40.21 52.07
C MET A 790 22.31 -39.52 51.58
N GLN A 791 21.69 -40.10 50.57
CA GLN A 791 20.47 -39.59 49.95
C GLN A 791 19.22 -40.32 50.43
N TYR A 792 18.09 -39.64 50.20
CA TYR A 792 16.75 -40.02 50.66
C TYR A 792 15.75 -39.69 49.54
N GLY A 793 14.56 -40.31 49.57
CA GLY A 793 13.52 -40.06 48.57
C GLY A 793 13.89 -40.57 47.18
N GLN A 794 13.29 -39.97 46.14
CA GLN A 794 13.56 -40.34 44.74
C GLN A 794 14.88 -39.75 44.25
N GLN A 795 15.69 -40.56 43.57
CA GLN A 795 17.00 -40.18 43.05
C GLN A 795 17.18 -40.75 41.63
N ASN A 796 17.58 -39.92 40.66
CA ASN A 796 17.94 -40.36 39.31
C ASN A 796 19.44 -40.63 39.25
N ILE A 797 19.84 -41.88 39.02
CA ILE A 797 21.21 -42.36 39.07
C ILE A 797 21.49 -43.14 37.78
N GLY A 798 22.37 -42.60 36.93
CA GLY A 798 22.73 -43.24 35.65
C GLY A 798 21.57 -43.36 34.65
N GLY A 799 20.55 -42.49 34.74
CA GLY A 799 19.35 -42.52 33.89
C GLY A 799 18.20 -43.36 34.42
N HIS A 800 18.38 -44.06 35.55
CA HIS A 800 17.33 -44.82 36.22
C HIS A 800 16.91 -44.13 37.51
N TRP A 801 15.60 -44.09 37.79
CA TRP A 801 15.08 -43.63 39.08
C TRP A 801 15.11 -44.75 40.12
N TYR A 802 15.55 -44.40 41.33
CA TYR A 802 15.57 -45.23 42.53
C TYR A 802 14.80 -44.51 43.64
N LEU A 803 14.28 -45.27 44.62
CA LEU A 803 13.65 -44.72 45.83
C LEU A 803 14.44 -45.17 47.06
N PHE A 804 14.79 -44.22 47.93
CA PHE A 804 15.44 -44.46 49.22
C PHE A 804 14.51 -44.04 50.36
N ASP A 805 14.44 -44.88 51.39
CA ASP A 805 13.67 -44.67 52.61
C ASP A 805 14.01 -43.33 53.27
N SER A 806 12.99 -42.52 53.56
CA SER A 806 13.13 -41.12 54.00
C SER A 806 13.77 -40.94 55.37
N VAL A 807 13.87 -42.00 56.18
CA VAL A 807 14.49 -41.96 57.53
C VAL A 807 15.82 -42.71 57.54
N THR A 808 15.87 -43.90 56.92
CA THR A 808 17.00 -44.83 57.04
C THR A 808 17.95 -44.83 55.83
N GLY A 809 17.58 -44.20 54.73
CA GLY A 809 18.34 -44.19 53.47
C GLY A 809 18.36 -45.52 52.72
N ALA A 810 17.59 -46.53 53.16
CA ALA A 810 17.56 -47.87 52.57
C ALA A 810 16.83 -47.87 51.21
N MET A 811 17.43 -48.47 50.19
CA MET A 811 16.81 -48.62 48.87
C MET A 811 15.50 -49.44 48.92
N LYS A 812 14.44 -48.96 48.27
CA LYS A 812 13.13 -49.63 48.14
C LYS A 812 13.05 -50.39 46.81
N THR A 813 12.22 -51.45 46.78
CA THR A 813 11.86 -52.21 45.57
C THR A 813 10.35 -52.53 45.59
N GLY A 814 9.82 -53.10 44.51
CA GLY A 814 8.41 -53.45 44.38
C GLY A 814 7.49 -52.27 44.04
N PHE A 815 6.18 -52.45 44.22
CA PHE A 815 5.20 -51.37 44.12
C PHE A 815 5.41 -50.36 45.25
N GLN A 816 5.37 -49.06 44.93
CA GLN A 816 5.56 -47.96 45.87
C GLN A 816 4.60 -46.82 45.53
N ASP A 817 3.83 -46.36 46.51
CA ASP A 817 2.95 -45.21 46.38
C ASP A 817 3.71 -43.93 46.77
N ILE A 818 3.78 -42.99 45.83
CA ILE A 818 4.51 -41.73 45.92
C ILE A 818 3.48 -40.64 46.19
N VAL A 819 3.11 -40.50 47.47
CA VAL A 819 1.96 -39.72 47.93
C VAL A 819 2.05 -38.24 47.52
N ASP A 820 3.25 -37.66 47.57
CA ASP A 820 3.57 -36.29 47.16
C ASP A 820 3.33 -36.02 45.66
N GLN A 821 3.35 -37.07 44.84
CA GLN A 821 3.13 -37.01 43.38
C GLN A 821 1.84 -37.72 42.95
N ASN A 822 1.01 -38.19 43.91
CA ASN A 822 -0.22 -38.95 43.69
C ASN A 822 -0.08 -40.09 42.65
N LYS A 823 1.05 -40.82 42.68
CA LYS A 823 1.36 -41.88 41.71
C LYS A 823 1.75 -43.20 42.36
N THR A 824 1.24 -44.31 41.81
CA THR A 824 1.71 -45.66 42.13
C THR A 824 2.78 -46.02 41.09
N VAL A 825 3.97 -46.43 41.51
CA VAL A 825 5.07 -46.85 40.60
C VAL A 825 5.61 -48.22 40.99
N TYR A 826 6.40 -48.85 40.12
CA TYR A 826 7.07 -50.12 40.43
C TYR A 826 8.59 -50.02 40.23
N TYR A 827 9.35 -50.43 41.25
CA TYR A 827 10.81 -50.56 41.21
C TYR A 827 11.22 -52.04 41.12
N ASN A 828 12.11 -52.38 40.18
CA ASN A 828 12.61 -53.75 40.03
C ASN A 828 13.55 -54.17 41.19
N GLN A 829 14.05 -55.41 41.18
CA GLN A 829 14.95 -55.90 42.23
C GLN A 829 16.33 -55.22 42.27
N ALA A 830 16.73 -54.52 41.20
CA ALA A 830 17.91 -53.66 41.20
C ALA A 830 17.61 -52.25 41.77
N GLY A 831 16.36 -51.97 42.17
CA GLY A 831 15.91 -50.67 42.68
C GLY A 831 15.49 -49.67 41.61
N GLN A 832 15.33 -50.08 40.35
CA GLN A 832 15.09 -49.18 39.21
C GLN A 832 13.59 -49.09 38.86
N MET A 833 13.06 -47.88 38.71
CA MET A 833 11.67 -47.64 38.31
C MET A 833 11.40 -48.18 36.90
N GLN A 834 10.25 -48.83 36.72
CA GLN A 834 9.84 -49.44 35.45
C GLN A 834 8.81 -48.59 34.69
N TYR A 835 8.74 -48.80 33.39
CA TYR A 835 7.98 -48.01 32.42
C TYR A 835 7.30 -48.91 31.38
N GLY A 836 6.25 -48.42 30.73
CA GLY A 836 5.53 -49.14 29.67
C GLY A 836 4.75 -50.36 30.17
N ARG A 837 4.43 -51.28 29.26
CA ARG A 837 3.70 -52.53 29.56
C ARG A 837 4.64 -53.52 30.26
N GLN A 838 4.26 -53.97 31.46
CA GLN A 838 5.07 -54.84 32.32
C GLN A 838 4.25 -56.04 32.79
N ASN A 839 4.86 -57.24 32.82
CA ASN A 839 4.25 -58.42 33.44
C ASN A 839 4.86 -58.59 34.84
N ILE A 840 4.03 -58.42 35.87
CA ILE A 840 4.45 -58.51 37.28
C ILE A 840 3.58 -59.59 37.93
N ASN A 841 4.23 -60.65 38.41
CA ASN A 841 3.60 -61.80 39.06
C ASN A 841 2.45 -62.44 38.24
N GLY A 842 2.58 -62.46 36.90
CA GLY A 842 1.58 -63.03 35.98
C GLY A 842 0.50 -62.06 35.50
N HIS A 843 0.42 -60.86 36.08
CA HIS A 843 -0.55 -59.83 35.69
C HIS A 843 0.12 -58.74 34.83
N TRP A 844 -0.59 -58.28 33.81
CA TRP A 844 -0.15 -57.17 32.96
C TRP A 844 -0.54 -55.82 33.55
N TYR A 845 0.44 -54.93 33.67
CA TYR A 845 0.31 -53.53 34.08
C TYR A 845 0.84 -52.62 32.96
N TYR A 846 0.47 -51.35 32.99
CA TYR A 846 1.11 -50.31 32.18
C TYR A 846 1.53 -49.15 33.08
N PHE A 847 2.77 -48.72 32.98
CA PHE A 847 3.29 -47.52 33.63
C PHE A 847 3.56 -46.46 32.56
N ASP A 848 3.13 -45.22 32.80
CA ASP A 848 3.38 -44.10 31.88
C ASP A 848 4.89 -43.95 31.62
N THR A 849 5.24 -43.79 30.34
CA THR A 849 6.62 -43.83 29.84
C THR A 849 7.47 -42.63 30.24
N ASN A 850 6.86 -41.56 30.76
CA ASN A 850 7.55 -40.34 31.17
C ASN A 850 7.65 -40.24 32.71
N THR A 851 6.57 -40.56 33.42
CA THR A 851 6.40 -40.33 34.87
C THR A 851 6.55 -41.59 35.73
N GLY A 852 6.44 -42.78 35.13
CA GLY A 852 6.39 -44.08 35.81
C GLY A 852 5.06 -44.40 36.49
N ASN A 853 4.02 -43.56 36.36
CA ASN A 853 2.74 -43.75 37.05
C ASN A 853 1.92 -44.92 36.46
N MET A 854 1.36 -45.77 37.30
CA MET A 854 0.52 -46.90 36.91
C MET A 854 -0.81 -46.46 36.30
N GLN A 855 -1.14 -46.95 35.11
CA GLN A 855 -2.42 -46.75 34.46
C GLN A 855 -3.55 -47.43 35.23
N ARG A 856 -4.64 -46.70 35.42
CA ARG A 856 -5.95 -47.20 35.85
C ARG A 856 -6.99 -46.72 34.83
N GLY A 857 -8.08 -47.45 34.65
CA GLY A 857 -9.13 -47.14 33.67
C GLY A 857 -8.71 -47.39 32.21
N TRP A 858 -9.39 -46.71 31.29
CA TRP A 858 -9.16 -46.85 29.85
C TRP A 858 -7.87 -46.18 29.37
N LYS A 859 -7.20 -46.82 28.41
CA LYS A 859 -6.02 -46.30 27.72
C LYS A 859 -6.11 -46.56 26.22
N LEU A 860 -6.11 -45.49 25.43
CA LEU A 860 -5.85 -45.55 24.00
C LEU A 860 -4.33 -45.74 23.77
N ALA A 861 -3.96 -46.74 22.98
CA ALA A 861 -2.58 -47.02 22.58
C ALA A 861 -2.52 -47.25 21.06
N GLY A 862 -1.92 -46.32 20.33
CA GLY A 862 -2.06 -46.25 18.88
C GLY A 862 -3.53 -45.97 18.52
N ARG A 863 -4.20 -46.94 17.91
CA ARG A 863 -5.64 -46.90 17.57
C ARG A 863 -6.49 -47.79 18.48
N ASP A 864 -5.86 -48.57 19.36
CA ASP A 864 -6.51 -49.63 20.12
C ASP A 864 -6.77 -49.22 21.58
N TRP A 865 -7.96 -49.54 22.07
CA TRP A 865 -8.37 -49.29 23.46
C TRP A 865 -8.09 -50.51 24.34
N TYR A 866 -7.51 -50.25 25.51
CA TYR A 866 -7.25 -51.24 26.56
C TYR A 866 -7.86 -50.75 27.88
N TYR A 867 -8.35 -51.66 28.72
CA TYR A 867 -8.83 -51.31 30.06
C TYR A 867 -7.95 -51.93 31.14
N TYR A 868 -7.48 -51.09 32.06
CA TYR A 868 -6.77 -51.46 33.28
C TYR A 868 -7.72 -51.25 34.45
N ASP A 869 -7.87 -52.23 35.34
CA ASP A 869 -8.84 -52.16 36.44
C ASP A 869 -8.63 -50.89 37.29
N ALA A 870 -9.74 -50.20 37.59
CA ALA A 870 -9.74 -48.89 38.22
C ALA A 870 -9.16 -48.88 39.66
N LYS A 871 -9.03 -50.05 40.30
CA LYS A 871 -8.45 -50.18 41.64
C LYS A 871 -7.00 -50.67 41.57
N THR A 872 -6.81 -51.85 40.99
CA THR A 872 -5.56 -52.62 40.98
C THR A 872 -4.58 -52.21 39.88
N GLY A 873 -5.03 -51.59 38.79
CA GLY A 873 -4.21 -51.31 37.61
C GLY A 873 -3.91 -52.52 36.72
N GLN A 874 -4.56 -53.67 36.96
CA GLN A 874 -4.38 -54.88 36.15
C GLN A 874 -5.15 -54.79 34.84
N MET A 875 -4.49 -55.03 33.71
CA MET A 875 -5.12 -55.11 32.39
C MET A 875 -6.17 -56.22 32.36
N GLN A 876 -7.38 -55.90 31.89
CA GLN A 876 -8.50 -56.83 31.82
C GLN A 876 -8.64 -57.46 30.42
N THR A 877 -9.38 -58.57 30.34
CA THR A 877 -9.69 -59.33 29.11
C THR A 877 -11.13 -59.88 29.21
N GLY A 878 -11.77 -60.21 28.08
CA GLY A 878 -13.13 -60.75 28.06
C GLY A 878 -14.23 -59.69 28.17
N ASN A 879 -15.42 -60.08 28.62
CA ASN A 879 -16.61 -59.21 28.66
C ASN A 879 -16.70 -58.44 29.98
N LEU A 880 -16.93 -57.13 29.91
CA LEU A 880 -16.98 -56.21 31.05
C LEU A 880 -18.15 -55.21 30.91
N THR A 881 -18.73 -54.79 32.04
CA THR A 881 -19.64 -53.63 32.08
C THR A 881 -18.96 -52.49 32.81
N ILE A 882 -18.72 -51.37 32.11
CA ILE A 882 -18.03 -50.18 32.64
C ILE A 882 -18.93 -48.96 32.40
N ASN A 883 -19.24 -48.21 33.45
CA ASN A 883 -20.08 -47.00 33.40
C ASN A 883 -21.44 -47.20 32.69
N GLY A 884 -22.05 -48.39 32.86
CA GLY A 884 -23.34 -48.75 32.25
C GLY A 884 -23.29 -49.20 30.78
N VAL A 885 -22.09 -49.35 30.21
CA VAL A 885 -21.85 -49.79 28.83
C VAL A 885 -21.12 -51.14 28.85
N ASN A 886 -21.50 -52.03 27.94
CA ASN A 886 -20.90 -53.37 27.81
C ASN A 886 -19.78 -53.36 26.77
N TYR A 887 -18.66 -53.98 27.11
CA TYR A 887 -17.44 -54.06 26.30
C TYR A 887 -16.97 -55.51 26.19
N SER A 888 -16.33 -55.84 25.08
CA SER A 888 -15.59 -57.08 24.89
C SER A 888 -14.13 -56.75 24.61
N LEU A 889 -13.21 -57.39 25.34
CA LEU A 889 -11.77 -57.29 25.16
C LEU A 889 -11.22 -58.65 24.73
N ASP A 890 -10.25 -58.67 23.80
CA ASP A 890 -9.56 -59.87 23.36
C ASP A 890 -8.59 -60.42 24.44
N GLY A 891 -7.93 -61.55 24.15
CA GLY A 891 -6.93 -62.16 25.05
C GLY A 891 -5.66 -61.33 25.27
N ASN A 892 -5.44 -60.27 24.49
CA ASN A 892 -4.32 -59.33 24.65
C ASN A 892 -4.71 -58.06 25.42
N GLY A 893 -5.99 -57.89 25.74
CA GLY A 893 -6.61 -56.75 26.41
C GLY A 893 -7.18 -55.67 25.48
N LYS A 894 -7.14 -55.89 24.16
CA LYS A 894 -7.61 -54.94 23.14
C LYS A 894 -9.13 -55.00 23.00
N GLN A 895 -9.80 -53.86 22.94
CA GLN A 895 -11.23 -53.79 22.70
C GLN A 895 -11.63 -54.30 21.31
N ILE A 896 -12.65 -55.14 21.29
CA ILE A 896 -13.41 -55.55 20.11
C ILE A 896 -14.55 -54.55 19.93
N LEU A 897 -14.54 -53.80 18.83
CA LEU A 897 -15.59 -52.83 18.48
C LEU A 897 -16.75 -53.52 17.75
N ASN A 898 -17.98 -53.06 17.98
CA ASN A 898 -19.20 -53.50 17.27
C ASN A 898 -19.57 -52.58 16.09
N TYR A 899 -18.56 -51.86 15.59
CA TYR A 899 -18.54 -50.99 14.42
C TYR A 899 -17.09 -50.92 13.89
N SER A 900 -16.89 -50.55 12.62
CA SER A 900 -15.55 -50.36 12.04
C SER A 900 -15.17 -48.88 11.97
N VAL A 901 -13.95 -48.55 12.41
CA VAL A 901 -13.38 -47.20 12.25
C VAL A 901 -12.48 -47.15 11.02
N ASP A 902 -12.79 -46.25 10.11
CA ASP A 902 -11.95 -45.82 9.00
C ASP A 902 -11.09 -44.63 9.46
N TYR A 903 -9.79 -44.68 9.16
CA TYR A 903 -8.80 -43.69 9.56
C TYR A 903 -8.21 -42.92 8.37
N THR A 904 -8.81 -43.04 7.17
CA THR A 904 -8.37 -42.35 5.93
C THR A 904 -8.34 -40.84 6.08
N TYR A 905 -9.24 -40.29 6.91
CA TYR A 905 -9.36 -38.85 7.17
C TYR A 905 -8.86 -38.42 8.55
N ALA A 906 -8.15 -39.30 9.27
CA ALA A 906 -7.64 -38.99 10.60
C ALA A 906 -6.58 -37.88 10.54
N LEU A 907 -6.61 -36.99 11.52
CA LEU A 907 -5.57 -35.99 11.72
C LEU A 907 -4.27 -36.66 12.19
N ALA A 908 -3.13 -36.17 11.70
CA ALA A 908 -1.82 -36.57 12.19
C ALA A 908 -1.49 -35.82 13.49
N ALA A 909 -0.52 -36.33 14.26
CA ALA A 909 -0.04 -35.67 15.46
C ALA A 909 0.46 -34.26 15.13
N GLY A 910 -0.07 -33.24 15.82
CA GLY A 910 0.25 -31.84 15.52
C GLY A 910 -0.43 -31.26 14.28
N GLU A 911 -1.42 -31.91 13.66
CA GLU A 911 -2.33 -31.22 12.72
C GLU A 911 -3.42 -30.47 13.49
N GLY A 912 -4.27 -31.20 14.23
CA GLY A 912 -5.37 -30.65 15.03
C GLY A 912 -4.96 -29.90 16.30
N ASP A 913 -5.91 -29.72 17.21
CA ASP A 913 -5.66 -29.22 18.56
C ASP A 913 -5.19 -30.37 19.47
N ASP A 914 -4.03 -30.20 20.10
CA ASP A 914 -3.46 -31.22 20.99
C ASP A 914 -3.93 -31.09 22.45
N ALA A 915 -4.71 -30.06 22.80
CA ALA A 915 -5.25 -29.86 24.13
C ALA A 915 -6.19 -31.00 24.57
N THR A 916 -6.08 -31.43 25.83
CA THR A 916 -7.00 -32.43 26.41
C THR A 916 -8.31 -31.77 26.82
N ALA A 917 -9.44 -32.27 26.33
CA ALA A 917 -10.77 -31.79 26.74
C ALA A 917 -11.20 -32.41 28.08
N ALA A 918 -11.99 -31.68 28.86
CA ALA A 918 -12.57 -32.18 30.11
C ALA A 918 -13.73 -33.15 29.83
N ASN A 919 -13.79 -34.26 30.56
CA ASN A 919 -14.75 -35.36 30.35
C ASN A 919 -16.21 -35.03 30.78
N ASN A 920 -16.80 -33.97 30.24
CA ASN A 920 -18.15 -33.55 30.59
C ASN A 920 -19.19 -33.93 29.52
N TYR A 921 -18.88 -33.78 28.23
CA TYR A 921 -19.85 -33.97 27.14
C TYR A 921 -19.40 -34.97 26.07
N ILE A 922 -20.36 -35.71 25.52
CA ILE A 922 -20.29 -36.21 24.15
C ILE A 922 -21.24 -35.35 23.35
N ILE A 923 -20.77 -34.63 22.33
CA ILE A 923 -21.66 -33.74 21.54
C ILE A 923 -22.09 -34.44 20.25
N LEU A 924 -23.39 -34.37 20.00
CA LEU A 924 -24.12 -35.00 18.91
C LEU A 924 -24.55 -33.94 17.90
N HIS A 925 -23.95 -34.01 16.72
CA HIS A 925 -24.10 -33.11 15.57
C HIS A 925 -24.75 -33.83 14.39
N GLU A 926 -25.19 -33.07 13.39
CA GLU A 926 -25.75 -33.61 12.15
C GLU A 926 -25.43 -32.69 10.97
N VAL A 927 -24.94 -33.26 9.86
CA VAL A 927 -24.32 -32.47 8.79
C VAL A 927 -25.38 -31.63 8.07
N GLY A 928 -25.17 -30.31 8.02
CA GLY A 928 -26.18 -29.36 7.50
C GLY A 928 -26.61 -29.57 6.03
N VAL A 929 -25.93 -30.42 5.27
CA VAL A 929 -26.07 -30.63 3.82
C VAL A 929 -26.28 -32.11 3.47
N ASP A 930 -27.08 -32.40 2.44
CA ASP A 930 -27.42 -33.78 2.03
C ASP A 930 -26.25 -34.51 1.34
N THR A 931 -25.23 -34.90 2.12
CA THR A 931 -23.97 -35.50 1.65
C THR A 931 -23.47 -36.64 2.57
N GLY A 932 -22.76 -37.62 1.98
CA GLY A 932 -22.25 -38.79 2.69
C GLY A 932 -21.12 -38.49 3.69
N ALA A 933 -20.89 -39.41 4.61
CA ALA A 933 -19.97 -39.22 5.74
C ALA A 933 -18.50 -39.13 5.31
N ALA A 934 -18.06 -39.91 4.31
CA ALA A 934 -16.71 -39.78 3.74
C ALA A 934 -16.42 -38.37 3.19
N VAL A 935 -17.42 -37.71 2.60
CA VAL A 935 -17.28 -36.36 2.03
C VAL A 935 -17.09 -35.34 3.14
N ASN A 936 -17.86 -35.43 4.22
CA ASN A 936 -17.76 -34.54 5.38
C ASN A 936 -16.46 -34.78 6.17
N ALA A 937 -16.05 -36.04 6.38
CA ALA A 937 -14.77 -36.36 6.99
C ALA A 937 -13.58 -35.85 6.16
N SER A 938 -13.64 -36.01 4.83
CA SER A 938 -12.66 -35.43 3.91
C SER A 938 -12.66 -33.90 3.96
N TYR A 939 -13.83 -33.26 4.08
CA TYR A 939 -13.94 -31.80 4.22
C TYR A 939 -13.22 -31.31 5.47
N PHE A 940 -13.51 -31.87 6.66
CA PHE A 940 -12.86 -31.49 7.91
C PHE A 940 -11.34 -31.75 7.90
N LYS A 941 -10.88 -32.84 7.26
CA LYS A 941 -9.45 -33.16 7.11
C LYS A 941 -8.69 -32.13 6.25
N HIS A 942 -9.29 -31.66 5.15
CA HIS A 942 -8.60 -30.79 4.19
C HIS A 942 -8.83 -29.29 4.42
N ASN A 943 -9.88 -28.90 5.15
CA ASN A 943 -10.20 -27.51 5.48
C ASN A 943 -9.95 -27.23 6.98
N LEU A 944 -8.97 -27.91 7.57
CA LEU A 944 -8.65 -27.80 8.99
C LEU A 944 -8.22 -26.37 9.36
N ASN A 945 -9.08 -25.68 10.10
CA ASN A 945 -8.70 -24.50 10.87
C ASN A 945 -8.83 -24.81 12.37
N ARG A 946 -7.73 -24.65 13.11
CA ARG A 946 -7.61 -24.92 14.55
C ARG A 946 -8.48 -24.02 15.45
N SER A 947 -9.19 -23.04 14.90
CA SER A 947 -10.09 -22.17 15.67
C SER A 947 -11.55 -22.16 15.18
N GLU A 948 -11.91 -22.94 14.14
CA GLU A 948 -13.23 -22.78 13.47
C GLU A 948 -14.07 -24.06 13.37
N THR A 949 -13.70 -25.11 12.62
CA THR A 949 -14.56 -26.33 12.51
C THR A 949 -13.81 -27.64 12.24
N TYR A 950 -13.94 -28.63 13.15
CA TYR A 950 -13.87 -30.07 12.88
C TYR A 950 -14.44 -30.87 14.07
N VAL A 951 -14.83 -32.13 13.86
CA VAL A 951 -15.30 -33.05 14.91
C VAL A 951 -14.39 -34.27 15.07
N THR A 952 -14.64 -35.11 16.08
CA THR A 952 -13.84 -36.31 16.36
C THR A 952 -14.20 -37.46 15.41
N PHE A 953 -15.49 -37.70 15.19
CA PHE A 953 -16.01 -38.75 14.31
C PHE A 953 -17.08 -38.22 13.37
N VAL A 954 -17.15 -38.76 12.15
CA VAL A 954 -18.26 -38.59 11.21
C VAL A 954 -18.82 -39.98 10.88
N ILE A 955 -20.12 -40.16 11.03
CA ILE A 955 -20.78 -41.48 10.94
C ILE A 955 -21.77 -41.50 9.79
N GLY A 956 -21.71 -42.52 8.94
CA GLY A 956 -22.61 -42.66 7.81
C GLY A 956 -22.20 -43.75 6.82
N ASP A 957 -22.64 -43.62 5.58
CA ASP A 957 -22.28 -44.49 4.44
C ASP A 957 -22.53 -46.00 4.69
N GLY A 958 -23.56 -46.34 5.47
CA GLY A 958 -23.94 -47.71 5.81
C GLY A 958 -23.42 -48.18 7.17
N GLY A 959 -23.33 -47.28 8.15
CA GLY A 959 -22.89 -47.56 9.52
C GLY A 959 -21.37 -47.52 9.73
N LYS A 960 -20.62 -46.84 8.86
CA LYS A 960 -19.17 -46.61 9.00
C LYS A 960 -18.88 -45.45 9.95
N VAL A 961 -17.72 -45.49 10.60
CA VAL A 961 -17.20 -44.40 11.44
C VAL A 961 -15.90 -43.89 10.83
N TYR A 962 -15.88 -42.67 10.32
CA TYR A 962 -14.64 -42.01 9.89
C TYR A 962 -14.10 -41.19 11.06
N GLN A 963 -12.90 -41.51 11.55
CA GLN A 963 -12.23 -40.67 12.54
C GLN A 963 -11.55 -39.48 11.85
N VAL A 964 -11.71 -38.29 12.41
CA VAL A 964 -10.99 -37.07 12.02
C VAL A 964 -10.12 -36.63 13.21
N GLY A 965 -10.69 -36.00 14.24
CA GLY A 965 -9.98 -35.67 15.48
C GLY A 965 -9.63 -36.90 16.34
N THR A 966 -8.68 -36.76 17.27
CA THR A 966 -8.35 -37.81 18.24
C THR A 966 -9.33 -37.77 19.44
N PRO A 967 -9.93 -38.91 19.85
CA PRO A 967 -10.72 -38.95 21.07
C PRO A 967 -9.93 -38.50 22.30
N GLY A 968 -10.49 -37.59 23.10
CA GLY A 968 -9.88 -36.99 24.28
C GLY A 968 -9.19 -35.65 24.00
N GLN A 969 -8.88 -35.33 22.74
CA GLN A 969 -8.41 -34.02 22.33
C GLN A 969 -9.57 -33.08 21.99
N VAL A 970 -9.35 -31.78 22.11
CA VAL A 970 -10.34 -30.76 21.72
C VAL A 970 -10.69 -30.92 20.23
N SER A 971 -11.99 -30.86 19.94
CA SER A 971 -12.53 -30.76 18.58
C SER A 971 -13.36 -29.47 18.50
N TRP A 972 -13.43 -28.84 17.33
CA TRP A 972 -13.84 -27.44 17.20
C TRP A 972 -15.29 -27.19 16.71
N GLY A 973 -16.14 -28.21 16.63
CA GLY A 973 -17.49 -28.13 16.04
C GLY A 973 -18.61 -27.50 16.88
N ALA A 974 -18.40 -27.15 18.16
CA ALA A 974 -19.47 -26.74 19.09
C ALA A 974 -19.22 -25.40 19.82
N GLY A 975 -18.20 -24.63 19.40
CA GLY A 975 -17.79 -23.38 20.05
C GLY A 975 -16.97 -23.55 21.34
N TYR A 976 -16.13 -22.56 21.66
CA TYR A 976 -15.01 -22.65 22.60
C TYR A 976 -15.31 -23.40 23.92
N ASN A 977 -16.37 -23.00 24.63
CA ASN A 977 -16.70 -23.56 25.95
C ASN A 977 -17.18 -25.01 25.87
N ALA A 978 -17.90 -25.40 24.82
CA ALA A 978 -18.34 -26.78 24.64
C ALA A 978 -17.21 -27.67 24.13
N ASN A 979 -16.39 -27.15 23.20
CA ASN A 979 -15.19 -27.79 22.65
C ASN A 979 -14.22 -28.26 23.77
N HIS A 980 -13.88 -27.39 24.71
CA HIS A 980 -13.00 -27.72 25.84
C HIS A 980 -13.61 -28.69 26.87
N ASN A 981 -14.91 -28.99 26.76
CA ASN A 981 -15.65 -29.89 27.64
C ASN A 981 -16.15 -31.15 26.90
N ALA A 982 -15.70 -31.39 25.67
CA ALA A 982 -16.14 -32.48 24.83
C ALA A 982 -14.95 -33.31 24.29
N PRO A 983 -14.50 -34.37 25.00
CA PRO A 983 -13.49 -35.30 24.48
C PRO A 983 -13.91 -36.00 23.20
N VAL A 984 -15.21 -36.02 22.87
CA VAL A 984 -15.71 -36.52 21.58
C VAL A 984 -16.88 -35.67 21.09
N GLN A 985 -16.79 -35.29 19.82
CA GLN A 985 -17.86 -34.71 19.01
C GLN A 985 -18.15 -35.65 17.84
N ILE A 986 -19.43 -35.92 17.55
CA ILE A 986 -19.88 -36.92 16.58
C ILE A 986 -20.84 -36.28 15.59
N GLU A 987 -20.46 -36.28 14.31
CA GLU A 987 -21.33 -35.91 13.20
C GLU A 987 -22.10 -37.11 12.65
N LEU A 988 -23.35 -36.88 12.23
CA LEU A 988 -24.19 -37.83 11.51
C LEU A 988 -24.37 -37.36 10.06
N GLY A 989 -23.96 -38.21 9.11
CA GLY A 989 -24.11 -37.97 7.67
C GLY A 989 -25.55 -38.05 7.20
N ARG A 990 -25.89 -37.27 6.18
CA ARG A 990 -27.23 -37.28 5.58
C ARG A 990 -27.38 -38.35 4.49
N THR A 991 -28.53 -38.99 4.49
CA THR A 991 -29.00 -39.87 3.43
C THR A 991 -30.52 -39.75 3.27
N TRP A 992 -31.01 -40.11 2.09
CA TRP A 992 -32.44 -40.28 1.79
C TRP A 992 -32.85 -41.77 1.81
N ASP A 993 -31.89 -42.70 1.88
CA ASP A 993 -32.17 -44.13 2.00
C ASP A 993 -32.46 -44.48 3.48
N SER A 994 -33.70 -44.88 3.76
CA SER A 994 -34.13 -45.21 5.12
C SER A 994 -33.42 -46.43 5.71
N LYS A 995 -32.99 -47.40 4.89
CA LYS A 995 -32.24 -48.57 5.34
C LYS A 995 -30.81 -48.17 5.74
N GLN A 996 -30.18 -47.29 4.96
CA GLN A 996 -28.89 -46.70 5.31
C GLN A 996 -29.01 -45.85 6.59
N PHE A 997 -30.02 -44.99 6.70
CA PHE A 997 -30.26 -44.18 7.90
C PHE A 997 -30.28 -45.03 9.18
N TRP A 998 -31.00 -46.16 9.19
CA TRP A 998 -31.05 -47.02 10.38
C TRP A 998 -29.71 -47.70 10.70
N GLN A 999 -28.85 -47.96 9.71
CA GLN A 999 -27.48 -48.42 9.95
C GLN A 999 -26.60 -47.30 10.54
N ASP A 1000 -26.68 -46.11 9.94
CA ASP A 1000 -25.93 -44.91 10.36
C ASP A 1000 -26.31 -44.50 11.79
N TYR A 1001 -27.60 -44.40 12.08
CA TYR A 1001 -28.17 -44.12 13.41
C TYR A 1001 -27.78 -45.16 14.46
N THR A 1002 -27.80 -46.45 14.10
CA THR A 1002 -27.39 -47.53 15.01
C THR A 1002 -25.91 -47.41 15.38
N THR A 1003 -25.05 -47.06 14.43
CA THR A 1003 -23.63 -46.79 14.70
C THR A 1003 -23.45 -45.51 15.52
N TYR A 1004 -24.21 -44.45 15.24
CA TYR A 1004 -24.17 -43.17 15.96
C TYR A 1004 -24.43 -43.35 17.47
N VAL A 1005 -25.48 -44.07 17.83
CA VAL A 1005 -25.79 -44.43 19.23
C VAL A 1005 -24.70 -45.33 19.85
N ARG A 1006 -24.14 -46.28 19.08
CA ARG A 1006 -23.05 -47.16 19.57
C ARG A 1006 -21.77 -46.39 19.89
N VAL A 1007 -21.31 -45.51 18.99
CA VAL A 1007 -20.10 -44.69 19.20
C VAL A 1007 -20.31 -43.71 20.37
N ALA A 1008 -21.49 -43.08 20.46
CA ALA A 1008 -21.82 -42.19 21.57
C ALA A 1008 -21.78 -42.91 22.92
N ARG A 1009 -22.34 -44.12 23.01
CA ARG A 1009 -22.30 -44.96 24.22
C ARG A 1009 -20.88 -45.42 24.57
N ASP A 1010 -20.16 -45.97 23.60
CA ASP A 1010 -18.78 -46.46 23.76
C ASP A 1010 -17.83 -45.35 24.26
N MET A 1011 -17.93 -44.15 23.69
CA MET A 1011 -17.13 -43.00 24.13
C MET A 1011 -17.59 -42.45 25.48
N ALA A 1012 -18.90 -42.31 25.71
CA ALA A 1012 -19.41 -41.85 27.01
C ALA A 1012 -18.92 -42.75 28.15
N GLY A 1013 -19.06 -44.07 28.01
CA GLY A 1013 -18.63 -45.02 29.02
C GLY A 1013 -17.10 -45.09 29.20
N LYS A 1014 -16.31 -44.79 28.17
CA LYS A 1014 -14.84 -44.66 28.26
C LYS A 1014 -14.41 -43.46 29.09
N TYR A 1015 -14.99 -42.29 28.82
CA TYR A 1015 -14.64 -41.03 29.50
C TYR A 1015 -15.35 -40.83 30.85
N GLY A 1016 -16.34 -41.68 31.18
CA GLY A 1016 -17.11 -41.60 32.44
C GLY A 1016 -18.31 -40.65 32.38
N ILE A 1017 -18.73 -40.28 31.18
CA ILE A 1017 -19.81 -39.33 30.91
C ILE A 1017 -21.17 -40.03 31.04
N PRO A 1018 -22.16 -39.46 31.75
CA PRO A 1018 -23.50 -40.05 31.87
C PRO A 1018 -24.21 -40.22 30.51
N LEU A 1019 -24.88 -41.35 30.33
CA LEU A 1019 -25.66 -41.68 29.12
C LEU A 1019 -26.97 -40.89 28.96
N SER A 1020 -27.17 -39.82 29.73
CA SER A 1020 -28.35 -38.97 29.69
C SER A 1020 -28.23 -37.89 28.62
N LEU A 1021 -29.14 -37.90 27.65
CA LEU A 1021 -29.26 -36.88 26.61
C LEU A 1021 -29.80 -35.55 27.19
N ASP A 1022 -29.15 -34.43 26.85
CA ASP A 1022 -29.60 -33.04 27.09
C ASP A 1022 -29.95 -32.69 28.56
N ALA A 1023 -29.49 -33.48 29.53
CA ALA A 1023 -29.88 -33.31 30.93
C ALA A 1023 -29.16 -32.12 31.60
N GLY A 1024 -29.90 -31.33 32.37
CA GLY A 1024 -29.40 -30.16 33.10
C GLY A 1024 -29.00 -28.98 32.21
N GLY A 1025 -28.34 -27.99 32.82
CA GLY A 1025 -27.77 -26.82 32.14
C GLY A 1025 -26.25 -26.92 31.95
N ALA A 1026 -25.60 -25.81 31.57
CA ALA A 1026 -24.15 -25.73 31.44
C ALA A 1026 -23.40 -26.28 32.66
N GLY A 1027 -22.31 -27.01 32.42
CA GLY A 1027 -21.54 -27.72 33.44
C GLY A 1027 -22.09 -29.09 33.83
N THR A 1028 -23.34 -29.43 33.50
CA THR A 1028 -23.93 -30.75 33.86
C THR A 1028 -23.43 -31.83 32.91
N PRO A 1029 -22.67 -32.85 33.35
CA PRO A 1029 -22.12 -33.86 32.46
C PRO A 1029 -23.21 -34.72 31.80
N GLY A 1030 -22.97 -35.14 30.55
CA GLY A 1030 -23.87 -36.02 29.81
C GLY A 1030 -23.72 -35.89 28.29
N ILE A 1031 -24.47 -36.71 27.55
CA ILE A 1031 -24.53 -36.62 26.08
C ILE A 1031 -25.40 -35.43 25.69
N LYS A 1032 -24.96 -34.57 24.77
CA LYS A 1032 -25.63 -33.31 24.40
C LYS A 1032 -25.86 -33.24 22.90
N SER A 1033 -27.04 -32.80 22.47
CA SER A 1033 -27.25 -32.29 21.12
C SER A 1033 -26.57 -30.94 20.92
N HIS A 1034 -26.16 -30.61 19.70
CA HIS A 1034 -25.69 -29.26 19.38
C HIS A 1034 -26.79 -28.22 19.65
N ASN A 1035 -28.06 -28.53 19.35
CA ASN A 1035 -29.21 -27.73 19.73
C ASN A 1035 -29.25 -27.40 21.24
N TRP A 1036 -28.92 -28.34 22.14
CA TRP A 1036 -28.80 -28.05 23.57
C TRP A 1036 -27.62 -27.12 23.86
N VAL A 1037 -26.49 -27.29 23.18
CA VAL A 1037 -25.31 -26.42 23.32
C VAL A 1037 -25.64 -24.98 22.92
N SER A 1038 -26.33 -24.77 21.80
CA SER A 1038 -26.85 -23.45 21.36
C SER A 1038 -27.69 -22.76 22.44
N HIS A 1039 -28.63 -23.50 23.05
CA HIS A 1039 -29.55 -22.95 24.05
C HIS A 1039 -28.96 -22.81 25.47
N ASN A 1040 -27.85 -23.49 25.79
CA ASN A 1040 -27.30 -23.55 27.17
C ASN A 1040 -25.87 -23.03 27.31
N ILE A 1041 -25.12 -22.87 26.22
CA ILE A 1041 -23.70 -22.48 26.22
C ILE A 1041 -23.45 -21.37 25.19
N TRP A 1042 -23.64 -21.66 23.90
CA TRP A 1042 -23.34 -20.79 22.76
C TRP A 1042 -23.74 -21.47 21.44
N GLY A 1043 -24.27 -20.70 20.48
CA GLY A 1043 -24.55 -21.16 19.12
C GLY A 1043 -25.98 -20.83 18.66
N ASP A 1044 -26.21 -20.93 17.35
CA ASP A 1044 -27.52 -20.82 16.67
C ASP A 1044 -27.94 -22.13 15.97
N HIS A 1045 -27.10 -23.17 16.07
CA HIS A 1045 -27.30 -24.50 15.53
C HIS A 1045 -28.49 -25.25 16.16
N VAL A 1046 -29.19 -26.06 15.36
CA VAL A 1046 -30.42 -26.81 15.74
C VAL A 1046 -30.34 -28.32 15.46
N ASP A 1047 -29.17 -28.82 15.07
CA ASP A 1047 -28.87 -30.25 14.91
C ASP A 1047 -28.87 -31.02 16.25
N PRO A 1048 -29.19 -32.33 16.27
CA PRO A 1048 -29.51 -33.21 15.14
C PRO A 1048 -31.02 -33.40 14.88
N TYR A 1049 -31.88 -32.80 15.71
CA TYR A 1049 -33.29 -33.23 15.82
C TYR A 1049 -34.13 -33.05 14.54
N GLY A 1050 -33.87 -31.99 13.76
CA GLY A 1050 -34.63 -31.72 12.53
C GLY A 1050 -34.44 -32.78 11.43
N TYR A 1051 -33.29 -33.46 11.39
CA TYR A 1051 -33.05 -34.56 10.47
C TYR A 1051 -33.54 -35.90 11.04
N LEU A 1052 -33.27 -36.18 12.32
CA LEU A 1052 -33.75 -37.40 13.00
C LEU A 1052 -35.28 -37.56 12.92
N ALA A 1053 -36.01 -36.44 13.03
CA ALA A 1053 -37.46 -36.41 12.90
C ALA A 1053 -37.97 -36.88 11.51
N ARG A 1054 -37.19 -36.70 10.43
CA ARG A 1054 -37.57 -37.17 9.07
C ARG A 1054 -37.79 -38.68 9.00
N PHE A 1055 -37.09 -39.44 9.86
CA PHE A 1055 -37.16 -40.90 9.95
C PHE A 1055 -37.90 -41.41 11.20
N GLY A 1056 -38.64 -40.53 11.88
CA GLY A 1056 -39.44 -40.89 13.06
C GLY A 1056 -38.65 -41.07 14.36
N VAL A 1057 -37.38 -40.67 14.41
CA VAL A 1057 -36.59 -40.67 15.66
C VAL A 1057 -36.88 -39.38 16.44
N THR A 1058 -37.63 -39.51 17.54
CA THR A 1058 -37.85 -38.39 18.48
C THR A 1058 -36.67 -38.24 19.45
N LYS A 1059 -36.63 -37.13 20.19
CA LYS A 1059 -35.63 -36.90 21.25
C LYS A 1059 -35.73 -37.96 22.36
N GLU A 1060 -36.93 -38.42 22.68
CA GLU A 1060 -37.21 -39.43 23.69
C GLU A 1060 -36.70 -40.80 23.24
N LYS A 1061 -36.86 -41.14 21.95
CA LYS A 1061 -36.24 -42.35 21.37
C LYS A 1061 -34.71 -42.26 21.43
N LEU A 1062 -34.10 -41.15 21.00
CA LEU A 1062 -32.64 -41.00 21.10
C LEU A 1062 -32.16 -41.08 22.56
N ALA A 1063 -32.87 -40.48 23.52
CA ALA A 1063 -32.54 -40.56 24.94
C ALA A 1063 -32.67 -41.99 25.51
N HIS A 1064 -33.68 -42.75 25.07
CA HIS A 1064 -33.84 -44.16 25.40
C HIS A 1064 -32.69 -44.99 24.84
N ASP A 1065 -32.41 -44.87 23.54
CA ASP A 1065 -31.44 -45.68 22.81
C ASP A 1065 -30.00 -45.39 23.28
N LEU A 1066 -29.67 -44.13 23.58
CA LEU A 1066 -28.41 -43.76 24.22
C LEU A 1066 -28.26 -44.35 25.63
N ARG A 1067 -29.36 -44.48 26.39
CA ARG A 1067 -29.34 -44.99 27.77
C ARG A 1067 -29.28 -46.52 27.83
N TYR A 1068 -30.04 -47.23 27.00
CA TYR A 1068 -30.19 -48.69 27.08
C TYR A 1068 -29.51 -49.46 25.94
N GLY A 1069 -29.34 -48.84 24.77
CA GLY A 1069 -28.91 -49.48 23.52
C GLY A 1069 -30.02 -49.58 22.49
N ILE A 1070 -29.69 -50.19 21.34
CA ILE A 1070 -30.58 -50.55 20.23
C ILE A 1070 -30.44 -52.05 20.03
#